data_AF-A0A942DRP9-F1
#
_entry.id   AF-A0A942DRP9-F1
#
_cell.length_a   1.000
_cell.length_b   1.000
_cell.length_c   1.000
_cell.angle_alpha   90.00
_cell.angle_beta   90.00
_cell.angle_gamma   90.00
#
_symmetry.space_group_name_H-M   'P 1'
#
loop_
_entity.id
_entity.type
_entity.pdbx_description
1 polymer ?
#
loop_
_entity_poly.entity_id
_entity_poly.type
_entity_poly.pdbx_seq_one_letter_code
_entity_poly.pdbx_strand_id
1 'polypeptide(L)'
;MKPAFLFLLISFCLCLGGSVTESYAHLIPFGFWKGGCKFVGTLTINSSNVADYTGCSWHLYPSANLTIGLNTPINIKDLLVESGAILTHSACTTTACTQVNLNSSGNVIVKAGAMITADGKGYLGGRQGANNSNRGRFRGNINTNGPSGGAGGSHASTGSGPYTVPCYGDVYAPAEYGGGGGANTSTNPGGDGGGVIRIVSGGEMLVNGVISANGASAAAGKNNVGGGAGGSIWLTAEKFTSNASTPILQAYGGGGDPGQVNTSSGGGGRIALYYGTLGGTMAFNENFIQTTTTSMTSSTGPGAHGTFLARQTGQAYGDLYIIGNGNGAWGYTPVGVAGSVAALSSTAVNYASAGNVSHILAAGELVGKEVVVNIMSLNPVAHTISANDGATGMTVSSGDPSALGKVNSLWFIDDYQNHFDNVIITRDADVSVMKITVEGTLTVDNFSILRAVNIHTGNLVISRNTYLFTRGDGNDVFYTPLHIVGNNMTVDNTSVVYLMRAGYVGGGSWNGYTGATNGFTTTGGAGEHAGGSHGGYGGVNPATPSFVSAVPYGSLMQPSTPGGGGGGESASGNSGAWGGGVLRIELTGALINDGSFDMRGGYVTADNVGTGAGGSIWITADTIGNTAGNWGDFSATGGYTLNNPGSSGGGGGRIALYYRAFTGTMALNHFYASGGYSSSGYWGGAGTVYAKTTAAAYGDLYFDNFDNAGNYLQTPFPQDAGNQTFVNIFVRGKSTVKMLSTTSSISATNTTVNGTGSVLYIPTNGGPGYGVWFNPGTVSTVSGGIITEY
;
A
#
# COMPACT_ATOMS: atom_id res chain seq x y z
N MET A 1 15.70 66.97 55.99
CA MET A 1 14.58 66.77 56.94
C MET A 1 13.34 66.40 56.12
N LYS A 2 12.46 65.52 56.63
CA LYS A 2 11.15 65.08 56.07
C LYS A 2 10.32 66.25 55.45
N PRO A 3 9.28 66.07 54.58
CA PRO A 3 8.30 64.96 54.50
C PRO A 3 7.82 64.58 53.04
N ALA A 4 7.25 63.39 52.78
CA ALA A 4 5.81 62.99 52.68
C ALA A 4 5.12 63.10 51.29
N PHE A 5 4.67 61.92 50.82
CA PHE A 5 3.37 61.55 50.20
C PHE A 5 2.60 62.54 49.29
N LEU A 6 2.25 62.09 48.06
CA LEU A 6 0.86 61.85 47.62
C LEU A 6 0.73 61.10 46.25
N PHE A 7 0.09 59.92 46.32
CA PHE A 7 -0.86 59.25 45.38
C PHE A 7 -0.53 58.92 43.91
N LEU A 8 -0.68 57.61 43.58
CA LEU A 8 -1.68 57.19 42.58
C LEU A 8 -2.24 55.80 42.93
N LEU A 9 -3.58 55.71 42.88
CA LEU A 9 -4.45 54.56 43.11
C LEU A 9 -4.05 53.30 42.31
N ILE A 10 -4.08 52.13 42.98
CA ILE A 10 -4.36 50.85 42.32
C ILE A 10 -5.50 50.18 43.08
N SER A 11 -6.61 49.97 42.38
CA SER A 11 -7.79 49.23 42.86
C SER A 11 -7.43 47.79 43.20
N PHE A 12 -7.76 47.39 44.43
CA PHE A 12 -7.83 46.00 44.86
C PHE A 12 -9.07 45.33 44.24
N CYS A 13 -8.88 44.17 43.63
CA CYS A 13 -9.93 43.15 43.56
C CYS A 13 -9.46 41.98 44.43
N LEU A 14 -10.18 41.77 45.54
CA LEU A 14 -9.97 40.68 46.48
C LEU A 14 -10.27 39.34 45.80
N CYS A 15 -9.39 38.35 46.01
CA CYS A 15 -9.78 36.95 46.06
C CYS A 15 -9.26 36.37 47.38
N LEU A 16 -10.18 36.00 48.26
CA LEU A 16 -9.96 35.46 49.60
C LEU A 16 -9.79 33.95 49.55
N GLY A 17 -8.81 33.45 50.31
CA GLY A 17 -8.93 32.18 51.05
C GLY A 17 -8.07 31.01 50.55
N GLY A 18 -6.98 30.72 51.26
CA GLY A 18 -6.28 29.44 51.19
C GLY A 18 -4.76 29.56 51.32
N SER A 19 -4.27 29.74 52.54
CA SER A 19 -2.84 29.67 52.86
C SER A 19 -2.30 28.25 52.67
N VAL A 20 -1.33 28.06 51.77
CA VAL A 20 -0.32 27.01 51.90
C VAL A 20 1.04 27.61 51.58
N THR A 21 1.94 27.46 52.53
CA THR A 21 3.30 27.98 52.60
C THR A 21 4.15 27.63 51.38
N GLU A 22 4.79 28.65 50.80
CA GLU A 22 5.90 28.54 49.84
C GLU A 22 7.08 27.81 50.49
N SER A 23 7.43 26.62 49.99
CA SER A 23 8.74 25.99 50.23
C SER A 23 8.99 24.84 49.24
N TYR A 24 8.96 25.08 47.93
CA TYR A 24 9.61 24.22 46.92
C TYR A 24 10.00 25.05 45.69
N ALA A 25 10.92 25.99 45.88
CA ALA A 25 11.66 26.59 44.78
C ALA A 25 12.81 25.65 44.37
N HIS A 26 12.48 24.57 43.66
CA HIS A 26 13.47 23.92 42.81
C HIS A 26 13.54 24.71 41.49
N LEU A 27 14.70 25.31 41.25
CA LEU A 27 15.08 26.08 40.07
C LEU A 27 14.65 25.38 38.77
N ILE A 28 13.60 25.91 38.14
CA ILE A 28 13.39 25.77 36.70
C ILE A 28 14.03 27.03 36.07
N PRO A 29 14.95 26.94 35.09
CA PRO A 29 15.71 28.11 34.60
C PRO A 29 14.91 29.13 33.77
N PHE A 30 13.58 29.06 33.75
CA PHE A 30 12.74 29.90 32.90
C PHE A 30 11.68 30.62 33.75
N GLY A 31 11.59 31.94 33.61
CA GLY A 31 10.80 32.86 34.45
C GLY A 31 9.27 32.74 34.28
N PHE A 32 8.69 31.61 34.67
CA PHE A 32 7.28 31.25 34.48
C PHE A 32 6.24 32.02 35.33
N TRP A 33 6.61 33.02 36.14
CA TRP A 33 5.84 33.33 37.36
C TRP A 33 5.42 34.79 37.62
N LYS A 34 5.01 35.52 36.59
CA LYS A 34 4.15 36.72 36.80
C LYS A 34 2.93 36.68 35.89
N GLY A 35 1.77 36.32 36.46
CA GLY A 35 0.45 36.38 35.80
C GLY A 35 -0.06 35.10 35.14
N GLY A 36 0.41 33.91 35.55
CA GLY A 36 -0.04 32.61 35.02
C GLY A 36 -1.35 32.10 35.65
N CYS A 37 -2.10 31.30 34.89
CA CYS A 37 -3.27 30.55 35.35
C CYS A 37 -2.84 29.24 36.03
N LYS A 38 -3.24 29.08 37.29
CA LYS A 38 -2.90 27.91 38.11
C LYS A 38 -4.07 26.92 38.13
N PHE A 39 -3.79 25.67 37.82
CA PHE A 39 -4.78 24.59 37.88
C PHE A 39 -4.42 23.61 39.00
N VAL A 40 -5.33 23.47 39.96
CA VAL A 40 -5.26 22.53 41.08
C VAL A 40 -6.57 21.75 41.13
N GLY A 41 -6.50 20.42 41.25
CA GLY A 41 -7.69 19.55 41.20
C GLY A 41 -8.36 19.50 39.82
N THR A 42 -9.67 19.24 39.80
CA THR A 42 -10.44 19.01 38.56
C THR A 42 -11.13 20.29 38.09
N LEU A 43 -10.97 20.65 36.81
CA LEU A 43 -11.64 21.78 36.18
C LEU A 43 -12.02 21.46 34.73
N THR A 44 -13.18 21.95 34.29
CA THR A 44 -13.56 21.97 32.87
C THR A 44 -13.58 23.40 32.33
N ILE A 45 -12.79 23.66 31.29
CA ILE A 45 -12.85 24.91 30.51
C ILE A 45 -13.92 24.76 29.43
N ASN A 46 -14.89 25.67 29.41
CA ASN A 46 -16.00 25.70 28.46
C ASN A 46 -16.26 27.15 28.02
N SER A 47 -17.33 27.37 27.24
CA SER A 47 -17.62 28.69 26.66
C SER A 47 -17.91 29.78 27.69
N SER A 48 -18.30 29.41 28.92
CA SER A 48 -18.62 30.36 29.98
C SER A 48 -17.40 30.88 30.76
N ASN A 49 -16.27 30.15 30.74
CA ASN A 49 -15.10 30.49 31.57
C ASN A 49 -13.77 30.57 30.78
N VAL A 50 -13.75 30.24 29.48
CA VAL A 50 -12.50 30.26 28.67
C VAL A 50 -11.82 31.63 28.62
N ALA A 51 -12.60 32.71 28.74
CA ALA A 51 -12.06 34.08 28.76
C ALA A 51 -11.09 34.29 29.94
N ASP A 52 -11.32 33.64 31.08
CA ASP A 52 -10.48 33.76 32.28
C ASP A 52 -9.11 33.10 32.12
N TYR A 53 -9.00 32.18 31.16
CA TYR A 53 -7.80 31.36 30.93
C TYR A 53 -7.11 31.69 29.60
N THR A 54 -7.65 32.60 28.80
CA THR A 54 -7.05 32.99 27.51
C THR A 54 -5.91 33.99 27.73
N GLY A 55 -4.77 33.75 27.08
CA GLY A 55 -3.61 34.66 27.09
C GLY A 55 -2.76 34.62 28.38
N CYS A 56 -3.02 33.68 29.30
CA CYS A 56 -2.17 33.43 30.46
C CYS A 56 -1.26 32.19 30.25
N SER A 57 -0.19 32.06 31.03
CA SER A 57 0.64 30.85 31.08
C SER A 57 -0.05 29.80 31.95
N TRP A 58 -0.30 28.60 31.43
CA TRP A 58 -1.00 27.53 32.12
C TRP A 58 -0.02 26.66 32.89
N HIS A 59 -0.25 26.53 34.21
CA HIS A 59 0.49 25.58 35.05
C HIS A 59 -0.46 24.59 35.71
N LEU A 60 -0.37 23.34 35.28
CA LEU A 60 -1.10 22.22 35.85
C LEU A 60 -0.22 21.57 36.91
N TYR A 61 -0.57 21.76 38.17
CA TYR A 61 0.13 21.18 39.32
C TYR A 61 -0.11 19.67 39.40
N PRO A 62 0.73 18.92 40.16
CA PRO A 62 0.52 17.49 40.38
C PRO A 62 -0.92 17.17 40.79
N SER A 63 -1.48 16.11 40.22
CA SER A 63 -2.88 15.68 40.40
C SER A 63 -3.96 16.61 39.84
N ALA A 64 -3.61 17.70 39.13
CA ALA A 64 -4.59 18.48 38.38
C ALA A 64 -5.18 17.65 37.24
N ASN A 65 -6.49 17.78 37.02
CA ASN A 65 -7.22 17.17 35.90
C ASN A 65 -7.99 18.26 35.16
N LEU A 66 -7.38 18.79 34.10
CA LEU A 66 -7.96 19.85 33.28
C LEU A 66 -8.64 19.25 32.05
N THR A 67 -9.95 19.49 31.90
CA THR A 67 -10.74 19.06 30.75
C THR A 67 -11.11 20.25 29.86
N ILE A 68 -10.81 20.17 28.57
CA ILE A 68 -11.28 21.12 27.55
C ILE A 68 -12.64 20.66 27.03
N GLY A 69 -13.67 21.44 27.31
CA GLY A 69 -15.05 21.24 26.83
C GLY A 69 -15.41 22.05 25.58
N LEU A 70 -14.40 22.42 24.79
CA LEU A 70 -14.52 23.28 23.61
C LEU A 70 -14.02 22.58 22.36
N ASN A 71 -14.52 23.01 21.20
CA ASN A 71 -14.00 22.59 19.90
C ASN A 71 -13.23 23.70 19.16
N THR A 72 -13.08 24.87 19.77
CA THR A 72 -12.35 26.03 19.21
C THR A 72 -10.96 26.16 19.83
N PRO A 73 -9.99 26.75 19.11
CA PRO A 73 -8.64 27.00 19.64
C PRO A 73 -8.65 27.92 20.88
N ILE A 74 -7.74 27.67 21.82
CA ILE A 74 -7.49 28.53 22.98
C ILE A 74 -6.06 29.07 22.88
N ASN A 75 -5.90 30.39 22.93
CA ASN A 75 -4.59 31.03 22.91
C ASN A 75 -4.05 31.13 24.35
N ILE A 76 -2.84 30.66 24.58
CA ILE A 76 -2.15 30.67 25.88
C ILE A 76 -0.73 31.21 25.72
N LYS A 77 -0.07 31.59 26.81
CA LYS A 77 1.32 32.03 26.75
C LYS A 77 2.31 30.88 26.81
N ASP A 78 2.15 29.98 27.77
CA ASP A 78 2.98 28.79 27.95
C ASP A 78 2.09 27.68 28.51
N LEU A 79 2.54 26.42 28.39
CA LEU A 79 1.94 25.28 29.05
C LEU A 79 3.01 24.51 29.84
N LEU A 80 2.78 24.31 31.13
CA LEU A 80 3.56 23.42 31.98
C LEU A 80 2.62 22.38 32.61
N VAL A 81 2.82 21.11 32.27
CA VAL A 81 2.10 19.96 32.85
C VAL A 81 3.07 19.20 33.76
N GLU A 82 2.84 19.30 35.07
CA GLU A 82 3.65 18.63 36.09
C GLU A 82 3.40 17.12 36.12
N SER A 83 4.35 16.39 36.73
CA SER A 83 4.20 14.95 36.95
C SER A 83 2.89 14.64 37.70
N GLY A 84 2.13 13.66 37.21
CA GLY A 84 0.83 13.29 37.77
C GLY A 84 -0.33 14.22 37.40
N ALA A 85 -0.09 15.28 36.61
CA ALA A 85 -1.16 16.13 36.07
C ALA A 85 -1.67 15.60 34.71
N ILE A 86 -2.95 15.84 34.45
CA ILE A 86 -3.67 15.39 33.26
C ILE A 86 -4.33 16.58 32.58
N LEU A 87 -4.07 16.75 31.28
CA LEU A 87 -4.83 17.61 30.37
C LEU A 87 -5.59 16.72 29.39
N THR A 88 -6.90 16.91 29.26
CA THR A 88 -7.76 16.12 28.37
C THR A 88 -8.87 16.96 27.76
N HIS A 89 -9.75 16.35 26.97
CA HIS A 89 -10.98 16.98 26.47
C HIS A 89 -12.21 16.12 26.76
N SER A 90 -13.39 16.72 26.69
CA SER A 90 -14.66 16.01 26.89
C SER A 90 -14.90 14.95 25.81
N ALA A 91 -15.45 13.79 26.19
CA ALA A 91 -15.76 12.73 25.23
C ALA A 91 -16.79 13.21 24.19
N CYS A 92 -16.72 12.68 22.97
CA CYS A 92 -17.77 12.90 21.99
C CYS A 92 -19.14 12.41 22.50
N THR A 93 -20.18 13.11 22.10
CA THR A 93 -21.57 12.65 22.13
C THR A 93 -22.00 12.25 20.72
N THR A 94 -23.26 11.87 20.54
CA THR A 94 -23.83 11.61 19.22
C THR A 94 -23.99 12.88 18.35
N THR A 95 -23.82 14.08 18.92
CA THR A 95 -24.05 15.36 18.23
C THR A 95 -22.85 16.31 18.27
N ALA A 96 -21.92 16.16 19.22
CA ALA A 96 -20.81 17.07 19.37
C ALA A 96 -19.54 16.34 19.82
N CYS A 97 -18.38 16.87 19.43
CA CYS A 97 -17.07 16.46 19.91
C CYS A 97 -16.29 17.70 20.34
N THR A 98 -15.32 17.50 21.24
CA THR A 98 -14.41 18.55 21.71
C THR A 98 -12.97 18.14 21.44
N GLN A 99 -12.00 19.02 21.63
CA GLN A 99 -10.59 18.71 21.34
C GLN A 99 -9.68 19.51 22.26
N VAL A 100 -8.47 18.99 22.52
CA VAL A 100 -7.40 19.82 23.05
C VAL A 100 -6.86 20.61 21.87
N ASN A 101 -7.17 21.90 21.76
CA ASN A 101 -6.70 22.76 20.66
C ASN A 101 -6.07 24.04 21.24
N LEU A 102 -4.75 24.04 21.39
CA LEU A 102 -4.00 25.08 22.09
C LEU A 102 -3.02 25.78 21.14
N ASN A 103 -3.00 27.11 21.17
CA ASN A 103 -1.96 27.93 20.55
C ASN A 103 -1.17 28.61 21.67
N SER A 104 -0.01 28.08 22.00
CA SER A 104 0.95 28.65 22.95
C SER A 104 1.90 29.60 22.23
N SER A 105 1.99 30.86 22.66
CA SER A 105 2.98 31.80 22.11
C SER A 105 4.41 31.52 22.57
N GLY A 106 4.58 30.74 23.63
CA GLY A 106 5.83 30.37 24.28
C GLY A 106 5.94 28.85 24.41
N ASN A 107 6.52 28.39 25.52
CA ASN A 107 6.96 26.99 25.65
C ASN A 107 5.84 26.04 26.06
N VAL A 108 5.93 24.79 25.61
CA VAL A 108 5.09 23.68 26.05
C VAL A 108 5.97 22.62 26.71
N ILE A 109 5.76 22.38 28.01
CA ILE A 109 6.56 21.46 28.81
C ILE A 109 5.63 20.40 29.41
N VAL A 110 5.85 19.14 29.02
CA VAL A 110 5.15 17.97 29.56
C VAL A 110 6.17 17.15 30.33
N LYS A 111 6.16 17.21 31.66
CA LYS A 111 7.16 16.50 32.49
C LYS A 111 6.94 14.98 32.52
N ALA A 112 7.95 14.23 32.90
CA ALA A 112 7.83 12.79 33.10
C ALA A 112 6.69 12.45 34.10
N GLY A 113 5.84 11.50 33.73
CA GLY A 113 4.63 11.13 34.48
C GLY A 113 3.44 12.09 34.29
N ALA A 114 3.56 13.15 33.50
CA ALA A 114 2.44 13.97 33.06
C ALA A 114 1.73 13.36 31.85
N MET A 115 0.44 13.65 31.66
CA MET A 115 -0.33 13.20 30.51
C MET A 115 -1.11 14.34 29.84
N ILE A 116 -0.96 14.47 28.52
CA ILE A 116 -1.94 15.15 27.68
C ILE A 116 -2.66 14.05 26.89
N THR A 117 -3.89 13.72 27.25
CA THR A 117 -4.55 12.52 26.74
C THR A 117 -5.94 12.79 26.18
N ALA A 118 -6.26 12.13 25.08
CA ALA A 118 -7.55 12.07 24.43
C ALA A 118 -8.03 10.62 24.29
N ASP A 119 -7.53 9.71 25.13
CA ASP A 119 -7.80 8.28 25.04
C ASP A 119 -9.30 7.99 25.22
N GLY A 120 -9.89 7.27 24.26
CA GLY A 120 -11.32 6.91 24.25
C GLY A 120 -12.28 8.11 24.16
N LYS A 121 -11.80 9.30 23.71
CA LYS A 121 -12.63 10.52 23.63
C LYS A 121 -13.16 10.85 22.23
N GLY A 122 -12.92 9.97 21.26
CA GLY A 122 -13.40 10.04 19.88
C GLY A 122 -14.82 9.52 19.69
N TYR A 123 -15.15 9.09 18.47
CA TYR A 123 -16.51 8.69 18.12
C TYR A 123 -16.97 7.46 18.93
N LEU A 124 -18.25 7.48 19.29
CA LEU A 124 -18.81 6.48 20.21
C LEU A 124 -18.83 5.06 19.62
N GLY A 125 -18.42 4.07 20.41
CA GLY A 125 -18.60 2.65 20.10
C GLY A 125 -20.07 2.25 19.98
N GLY A 126 -20.34 1.08 19.41
CA GLY A 126 -21.68 0.48 19.39
C GLY A 126 -22.16 0.26 20.83
N ARG A 127 -23.41 0.65 21.14
CA ARG A 127 -24.03 0.54 22.48
C ARG A 127 -23.32 1.32 23.59
N GLN A 128 -22.46 2.26 23.23
CA GLN A 128 -21.65 3.03 24.16
C GLN A 128 -22.27 4.43 24.37
N GLY A 129 -22.38 4.85 25.62
CA GLY A 129 -23.00 6.13 25.99
C GLY A 129 -24.40 6.30 25.41
N ALA A 130 -24.62 7.38 24.65
CA ALA A 130 -25.90 7.67 23.98
C ALA A 130 -26.09 6.97 22.62
N ASN A 131 -25.10 6.17 22.16
CA ASN A 131 -25.23 5.43 20.91
C ASN A 131 -26.04 4.14 21.11
N ASN A 132 -27.36 4.21 20.91
CA ASN A 132 -28.24 3.05 21.06
C ASN A 132 -28.15 2.02 19.91
N SER A 133 -27.24 2.19 18.94
CA SER A 133 -27.03 1.24 17.84
C SER A 133 -25.96 0.21 18.19
N ASN A 134 -26.05 -1.00 17.63
CA ASN A 134 -24.94 -1.96 17.61
C ASN A 134 -23.75 -1.49 16.76
N ARG A 135 -23.96 -0.50 15.90
CA ARG A 135 -22.94 0.04 15.00
C ARG A 135 -22.14 1.13 15.70
N GLY A 136 -20.82 1.04 15.62
CA GLY A 136 -19.92 2.12 16.04
C GLY A 136 -20.13 3.37 15.19
N ARG A 137 -19.87 4.54 15.78
CA ARG A 137 -19.88 5.81 15.06
C ARG A 137 -18.51 6.05 14.43
N PHE A 138 -18.48 6.64 13.25
CA PHE A 138 -17.26 6.94 12.52
C PHE A 138 -17.38 8.32 11.84
N ARG A 139 -16.53 8.61 10.85
CA ARG A 139 -16.46 9.87 10.10
C ARG A 139 -17.81 10.57 9.94
N GLY A 140 -17.86 11.86 10.31
CA GLY A 140 -19.11 12.63 10.31
C GLY A 140 -20.00 12.39 11.54
N ASN A 141 -19.51 11.63 12.52
CA ASN A 141 -20.23 11.24 13.72
C ASN A 141 -21.56 10.55 13.38
N ILE A 142 -21.56 9.56 12.49
CA ILE A 142 -22.75 8.78 12.08
C ILE A 142 -22.53 7.29 12.33
N ASN A 143 -23.62 6.51 12.42
CA ASN A 143 -23.58 5.05 12.58
C ASN A 143 -24.22 4.27 11.42
N THR A 144 -24.72 4.96 10.38
CA THR A 144 -25.18 4.34 9.14
C THR A 144 -24.01 3.63 8.47
N ASN A 145 -24.13 2.33 8.24
CA ASN A 145 -23.03 1.47 7.77
C ASN A 145 -21.75 1.52 8.62
N GLY A 146 -21.86 1.96 9.89
CA GLY A 146 -20.77 1.92 10.85
C GLY A 146 -20.34 0.50 11.20
N PRO A 147 -19.15 0.32 11.81
CA PRO A 147 -18.61 -0.99 12.11
C PRO A 147 -19.55 -1.78 13.01
N SER A 148 -19.74 -3.06 12.72
CA SER A 148 -20.77 -3.89 13.38
C SER A 148 -20.30 -5.32 13.62
N GLY A 149 -21.07 -6.11 14.37
CA GLY A 149 -20.78 -7.54 14.57
C GLY A 149 -19.42 -7.80 15.26
N GLY A 150 -18.98 -6.87 16.10
CA GLY A 150 -17.68 -6.96 16.78
C GLY A 150 -16.47 -6.50 15.97
N ALA A 151 -16.67 -5.89 14.79
CA ALA A 151 -15.58 -5.28 14.01
C ALA A 151 -14.94 -4.09 14.75
N GLY A 152 -13.62 -3.94 14.61
CA GLY A 152 -12.87 -2.81 15.16
C GLY A 152 -13.18 -1.49 14.46
N GLY A 153 -13.07 -0.39 15.19
CA GLY A 153 -13.15 0.96 14.63
C GLY A 153 -12.01 1.20 13.62
N SER A 154 -12.24 2.07 12.63
CA SER A 154 -11.22 2.48 11.66
C SER A 154 -10.98 3.99 11.70
N HIS A 155 -9.74 4.41 11.39
CA HIS A 155 -9.35 5.82 11.24
C HIS A 155 -8.20 5.95 10.24
N ALA A 156 -6.94 6.08 10.68
CA ALA A 156 -5.78 6.13 9.78
C ALA A 156 -5.59 4.81 9.03
N SER A 157 -6.02 3.73 9.67
CA SER A 157 -5.91 2.37 9.20
C SER A 157 -7.16 1.58 9.57
N THR A 158 -7.33 0.40 8.96
CA THR A 158 -8.51 -0.42 9.17
C THR A 158 -8.44 -1.11 10.54
N GLY A 159 -9.58 -1.16 11.23
CA GLY A 159 -9.77 -2.13 12.31
C GLY A 159 -9.80 -3.56 11.76
N SER A 160 -9.77 -4.56 12.64
CA SER A 160 -9.96 -5.97 12.25
C SER A 160 -11.43 -6.40 12.31
N GLY A 161 -11.76 -7.53 11.69
CA GLY A 161 -13.10 -8.11 11.68
C GLY A 161 -13.91 -7.90 10.39
N PRO A 162 -15.07 -8.56 10.26
CA PRO A 162 -15.75 -8.75 8.96
C PRO A 162 -16.52 -7.54 8.43
N TYR A 163 -16.84 -6.56 9.29
CA TYR A 163 -17.69 -5.41 8.93
C TYR A 163 -17.05 -4.09 9.38
N THR A 164 -15.78 -3.87 9.01
CA THR A 164 -15.06 -2.61 9.25
C THR A 164 -15.54 -1.52 8.29
N VAL A 165 -15.05 -0.29 8.50
CA VAL A 165 -15.40 0.87 7.66
C VAL A 165 -14.15 1.44 6.98
N PRO A 166 -14.31 2.22 5.91
CA PRO A 166 -13.19 2.90 5.28
C PRO A 166 -12.37 3.76 6.23
N CYS A 167 -11.08 3.86 5.95
CA CYS A 167 -10.17 4.77 6.63
C CYS A 167 -10.43 6.22 6.20
N TYR A 168 -10.04 7.18 7.03
CA TYR A 168 -10.22 8.61 6.79
C TYR A 168 -9.14 9.44 7.51
N GLY A 169 -9.19 10.75 7.28
CA GLY A 169 -8.27 11.73 7.85
C GLY A 169 -7.05 12.01 6.97
N ASP A 170 -6.43 13.15 7.23
CA ASP A 170 -5.29 13.71 6.49
C ASP A 170 -3.97 13.40 7.23
N VAL A 171 -2.94 12.93 6.51
CA VAL A 171 -1.60 12.63 7.09
C VAL A 171 -0.88 13.91 7.53
N TYR A 172 -1.05 14.99 6.76
CA TYR A 172 -0.45 16.30 6.99
C TYR A 172 -1.19 17.11 8.04
N ALA A 173 -2.52 17.05 8.04
CA ALA A 173 -3.36 17.85 8.93
C ALA A 173 -4.34 16.96 9.72
N PRO A 174 -3.84 16.05 10.58
CA PRO A 174 -4.72 15.12 11.29
C PRO A 174 -5.62 15.87 12.27
N ALA A 175 -6.91 15.85 12.01
CA ALA A 175 -7.93 16.58 12.77
C ALA A 175 -9.17 15.75 13.11
N GLU A 176 -9.23 14.52 12.61
CA GLU A 176 -10.37 13.64 12.78
C GLU A 176 -10.25 12.75 14.02
N TYR A 177 -11.41 12.49 14.62
CA TYR A 177 -11.56 11.59 15.75
C TYR A 177 -11.47 10.14 15.28
N GLY A 178 -10.95 9.26 16.14
CA GLY A 178 -10.99 7.82 15.90
C GLY A 178 -12.41 7.29 15.85
N GLY A 179 -12.66 6.27 15.03
CA GLY A 179 -13.95 5.59 14.92
C GLY A 179 -14.21 4.64 16.09
N GLY A 180 -15.45 4.57 16.56
CA GLY A 180 -15.85 3.60 17.58
C GLY A 180 -15.98 2.19 17.01
N GLY A 181 -15.69 1.17 17.82
CA GLY A 181 -15.83 -0.25 17.46
C GLY A 181 -17.28 -0.72 17.48
N GLY A 182 -17.56 -1.81 16.77
CA GLY A 182 -18.87 -2.44 16.69
C GLY A 182 -19.22 -3.26 17.93
N ALA A 183 -20.52 -3.36 18.20
CA ALA A 183 -21.12 -4.18 19.25
C ALA A 183 -22.03 -5.27 18.65
N ASN A 184 -22.34 -6.28 19.46
CA ASN A 184 -23.34 -7.30 19.12
C ASN A 184 -24.66 -7.09 19.86
N THR A 185 -24.60 -6.85 21.17
CA THR A 185 -25.79 -6.64 22.02
C THR A 185 -25.60 -5.44 22.93
N SER A 186 -26.69 -4.97 23.57
CA SER A 186 -26.64 -3.84 24.51
C SER A 186 -25.77 -4.07 25.74
N THR A 187 -25.44 -5.32 26.09
CA THR A 187 -24.57 -5.69 27.21
C THR A 187 -23.11 -5.87 26.82
N ASN A 188 -22.79 -5.66 25.54
CA ASN A 188 -21.50 -5.92 24.92
C ASN A 188 -21.09 -4.68 24.10
N PRO A 189 -20.80 -3.54 24.75
CA PRO A 189 -20.48 -2.32 24.03
C PRO A 189 -19.10 -2.39 23.37
N GLY A 190 -18.98 -1.76 22.21
CA GLY A 190 -17.72 -1.55 21.51
C GLY A 190 -16.93 -0.39 22.15
N GLY A 191 -15.62 -0.37 21.92
CA GLY A 191 -14.75 0.70 22.41
C GLY A 191 -14.96 2.02 21.67
N ASP A 192 -14.90 3.14 22.39
CA ASP A 192 -14.86 4.49 21.82
C ASP A 192 -13.54 4.74 21.08
N GLY A 193 -13.58 5.52 20.00
CA GLY A 193 -12.35 5.92 19.31
C GLY A 193 -11.49 6.90 20.13
N GLY A 194 -10.26 7.16 19.70
CA GLY A 194 -9.37 8.16 20.27
C GLY A 194 -9.77 9.57 19.87
N GLY A 195 -9.51 10.55 20.73
CA GLY A 195 -9.88 11.95 20.50
C GLY A 195 -8.85 12.74 19.67
N VAL A 196 -8.90 14.06 19.76
CA VAL A 196 -8.07 14.97 18.95
C VAL A 196 -7.27 15.90 19.84
N ILE A 197 -5.96 15.95 19.59
CA ILE A 197 -5.01 16.86 20.25
C ILE A 197 -4.29 17.67 19.17
N ARG A 198 -4.43 18.99 19.22
CA ARG A 198 -3.69 19.96 18.41
C ARG A 198 -3.01 20.97 19.32
N ILE A 199 -1.67 21.03 19.27
CA ILE A 199 -0.89 21.98 20.07
C ILE A 199 0.13 22.67 19.19
N VAL A 200 0.04 24.00 19.11
CA VAL A 200 1.05 24.87 18.49
C VAL A 200 1.85 25.54 19.60
N SER A 201 3.17 25.43 19.53
CA SER A 201 4.14 26.08 20.41
C SER A 201 4.97 27.09 19.62
N GLY A 202 4.92 28.35 20.02
CA GLY A 202 5.79 29.41 19.50
C GLY A 202 7.22 29.34 20.02
N GLY A 203 7.52 28.43 20.97
CA GLY A 203 8.86 28.18 21.48
C GLY A 203 9.22 26.70 21.53
N GLU A 204 9.96 26.30 22.57
CA GLU A 204 10.34 24.91 22.80
C GLU A 204 9.16 24.06 23.28
N MET A 205 8.96 22.92 22.63
CA MET A 205 8.09 21.84 23.09
C MET A 205 8.96 20.72 23.69
N LEU A 206 9.04 20.66 25.01
CA LEU A 206 9.75 19.62 25.77
C LEU A 206 8.76 18.57 26.26
N VAL A 207 8.83 17.37 25.70
CA VAL A 207 7.89 16.28 26.01
C VAL A 207 8.64 15.11 26.64
N ASN A 208 8.54 14.99 27.96
CA ASN A 208 9.08 13.87 28.73
C ASN A 208 7.96 13.01 29.35
N GLY A 209 6.72 13.49 29.34
CA GLY A 209 5.51 12.72 29.65
C GLY A 209 4.85 12.15 28.38
N VAL A 210 3.60 11.74 28.50
CA VAL A 210 2.85 11.10 27.38
C VAL A 210 1.86 12.07 26.77
N ILE A 211 1.83 12.12 25.44
CA ILE A 211 0.75 12.71 24.65
C ILE A 211 0.04 11.58 23.90
N SER A 212 -1.20 11.29 24.24
CA SER A 212 -1.93 10.12 23.72
C SER A 212 -3.33 10.41 23.18
N ALA A 213 -3.72 9.71 22.12
CA ALA A 213 -5.05 9.74 21.53
C ALA A 213 -5.49 8.31 21.17
N ASN A 214 -5.36 7.38 22.09
CA ASN A 214 -5.61 5.96 21.89
C ASN A 214 -7.12 5.66 21.81
N GLY A 215 -7.50 4.69 20.98
CA GLY A 215 -8.84 4.10 21.03
C GLY A 215 -9.04 3.28 22.30
N ALA A 216 -10.25 3.31 22.83
CA ALA A 216 -10.61 2.47 23.97
C ALA A 216 -10.73 1.01 23.53
N SER A 217 -10.25 0.10 24.38
CA SER A 217 -10.47 -1.33 24.20
C SER A 217 -11.96 -1.69 24.26
N ALA A 218 -12.31 -2.80 23.64
CA ALA A 218 -13.63 -3.38 23.79
C ALA A 218 -13.92 -3.77 25.25
N ALA A 219 -15.20 -3.88 25.62
CA ALA A 219 -15.57 -4.28 26.98
C ALA A 219 -15.03 -5.67 27.35
N ALA A 220 -14.37 -5.76 28.50
CA ALA A 220 -13.76 -7.01 28.99
C ALA A 220 -14.82 -8.10 29.31
N GLY A 221 -14.46 -9.36 29.06
CA GLY A 221 -15.28 -10.55 29.26
C GLY A 221 -16.43 -10.69 28.27
N LYS A 222 -16.39 -10.00 27.13
CA LYS A 222 -17.47 -9.98 26.13
C LYS A 222 -17.03 -10.55 24.79
N ASN A 223 -17.93 -11.33 24.18
CA ASN A 223 -17.79 -11.84 22.82
C ASN A 223 -18.33 -10.84 21.79
N ASN A 224 -17.82 -10.90 20.56
CA ASN A 224 -18.30 -10.14 19.40
C ASN A 224 -18.29 -8.61 19.63
N VAL A 225 -17.18 -8.08 20.14
CA VAL A 225 -16.98 -6.65 20.41
C VAL A 225 -15.69 -6.15 19.79
N GLY A 226 -15.73 -4.94 19.24
CA GLY A 226 -14.58 -4.29 18.61
C GLY A 226 -14.02 -3.14 19.46
N GLY A 227 -12.70 -3.02 19.52
CA GLY A 227 -12.03 -1.83 20.07
C GLY A 227 -12.18 -0.61 19.15
N GLY A 228 -12.11 0.59 19.71
CA GLY A 228 -12.12 1.84 18.96
C GLY A 228 -10.78 2.11 18.26
N ALA A 229 -10.79 2.90 17.18
CA ALA A 229 -9.56 3.30 16.50
C ALA A 229 -8.80 4.41 17.24
N GLY A 230 -7.51 4.54 17.01
CA GLY A 230 -6.71 5.69 17.45
C GLY A 230 -7.19 6.99 16.82
N GLY A 231 -6.98 8.10 17.53
CA GLY A 231 -7.37 9.45 17.14
C GLY A 231 -6.29 10.23 16.39
N SER A 232 -6.28 11.55 16.55
CA SER A 232 -5.35 12.46 15.86
C SER A 232 -4.51 13.27 16.86
N ILE A 233 -3.20 13.35 16.60
CA ILE A 233 -2.28 14.24 17.30
C ILE A 233 -1.58 15.13 16.27
N TRP A 234 -1.70 16.44 16.40
CA TRP A 234 -1.00 17.43 15.58
C TRP A 234 -0.22 18.40 16.46
N LEU A 235 1.11 18.32 16.38
CA LEU A 235 2.02 19.18 17.13
C LEU A 235 2.79 20.12 16.19
N THR A 236 3.02 21.34 16.63
CA THR A 236 3.90 22.32 15.96
C THR A 236 4.81 22.97 16.99
N ALA A 237 6.12 23.05 16.73
CA ALA A 237 7.08 23.67 17.65
C ALA A 237 8.27 24.30 16.91
N GLU A 238 8.83 25.41 17.38
CA GLU A 238 10.09 25.92 16.82
C GLU A 238 11.26 24.97 17.14
N LYS A 239 11.25 24.42 18.34
CA LYS A 239 12.20 23.40 18.79
C LYS A 239 11.46 22.31 19.52
N PHE A 240 11.60 21.07 19.07
CA PHE A 240 11.00 19.93 19.73
C PHE A 240 12.10 19.14 20.46
N THR A 241 11.87 18.81 21.73
CA THR A 241 12.86 18.13 22.59
C THR A 241 12.20 17.08 23.48
N SER A 242 12.98 16.08 23.85
CA SER A 242 12.62 15.03 24.79
C SER A 242 13.90 14.41 25.35
N ASN A 243 13.84 14.01 26.61
CA ASN A 243 14.84 13.15 27.25
C ASN A 243 14.24 11.81 27.71
N ALA A 244 13.02 11.50 27.27
CA ALA A 244 12.35 10.26 27.61
C ALA A 244 13.03 9.07 26.91
N SER A 245 13.08 7.94 27.61
CA SER A 245 13.59 6.67 27.09
C SER A 245 12.49 5.75 26.56
N THR A 246 11.24 6.22 26.55
CA THR A 246 10.04 5.47 26.14
C THR A 246 9.20 6.30 25.18
N PRO A 247 8.28 5.67 24.41
CA PRO A 247 7.47 6.40 23.44
C PRO A 247 6.58 7.44 24.12
N ILE A 248 6.65 8.68 23.63
CA ILE A 248 5.94 9.82 24.23
C ILE A 248 4.74 10.27 23.40
N LEU A 249 4.63 9.87 22.13
CA LEU A 249 3.49 10.16 21.25
C LEU A 249 2.78 8.86 20.88
N GLN A 250 1.47 8.79 21.18
CA GLN A 250 0.69 7.55 21.07
C GLN A 250 -0.67 7.77 20.44
N ALA A 251 -1.02 6.98 19.42
CA ALA A 251 -2.36 7.01 18.83
C ALA A 251 -2.79 5.59 18.47
N TYR A 252 -2.84 4.71 19.47
CA TYR A 252 -3.12 3.30 19.21
C TYR A 252 -4.58 3.01 18.91
N GLY A 253 -4.83 1.93 18.17
CA GLY A 253 -6.12 1.25 18.22
C GLY A 253 -6.35 0.53 19.55
N GLY A 254 -7.58 0.57 20.04
CA GLY A 254 -8.05 -0.17 21.20
C GLY A 254 -8.15 -1.67 20.92
N GLY A 255 -7.80 -2.49 21.90
CA GLY A 255 -7.77 -3.94 21.75
C GLY A 255 -9.12 -4.63 21.86
N GLY A 256 -9.27 -5.78 21.19
CA GLY A 256 -10.28 -6.79 21.56
C GLY A 256 -9.84 -7.60 22.80
N ASP A 257 -10.80 -8.19 23.51
CA ASP A 257 -10.50 -9.07 24.65
C ASP A 257 -9.87 -10.40 24.17
N PRO A 258 -8.66 -10.78 24.63
CA PRO A 258 -7.97 -12.00 24.23
C PRO A 258 -8.69 -13.30 24.57
N GLY A 259 -9.45 -13.32 25.67
CA GLY A 259 -10.06 -14.52 26.23
C GLY A 259 -11.43 -14.84 25.65
N GLN A 260 -11.85 -14.12 24.61
CA GLN A 260 -13.22 -14.13 24.09
C GLN A 260 -13.25 -14.38 22.58
N VAL A 261 -14.39 -14.86 22.08
CA VAL A 261 -14.56 -15.16 20.65
C VAL A 261 -15.07 -13.96 19.86
N ASN A 262 -14.59 -13.85 18.61
CA ASN A 262 -14.91 -12.81 17.64
C ASN A 262 -14.69 -11.37 18.15
N THR A 263 -13.73 -11.17 19.05
CA THR A 263 -13.28 -9.83 19.43
C THR A 263 -12.28 -9.30 18.42
N SER A 264 -12.42 -8.02 18.06
CA SER A 264 -11.56 -7.35 17.07
C SER A 264 -10.89 -6.11 17.68
N SER A 265 -9.76 -5.71 17.10
CA SER A 265 -9.00 -4.53 17.51
C SER A 265 -9.25 -3.37 16.54
N GLY A 266 -9.29 -2.14 17.07
CA GLY A 266 -9.39 -0.94 16.25
C GLY A 266 -8.09 -0.64 15.50
N GLY A 267 -8.17 0.12 14.41
CA GLY A 267 -7.00 0.61 13.67
C GLY A 267 -6.24 1.72 14.41
N GLY A 268 -4.97 1.91 14.09
CA GLY A 268 -4.15 3.02 14.55
C GLY A 268 -4.63 4.41 14.10
N GLY A 269 -4.12 5.44 14.77
CA GLY A 269 -4.42 6.86 14.53
C GLY A 269 -3.37 7.60 13.71
N ARG A 270 -3.49 8.92 13.63
CA ARG A 270 -2.58 9.80 12.89
C ARG A 270 -1.81 10.70 13.85
N ILE A 271 -0.51 10.84 13.65
CA ILE A 271 0.34 11.77 14.39
C ILE A 271 1.12 12.62 13.38
N ALA A 272 1.08 13.94 13.52
CA ALA A 272 1.90 14.85 12.73
C ALA A 272 2.69 15.80 13.65
N LEU A 273 4.00 15.93 13.40
CA LEU A 273 4.90 16.83 14.11
C LEU A 273 5.58 17.78 13.12
N TYR A 274 5.28 19.06 13.25
CA TYR A 274 5.95 20.13 12.53
C TYR A 274 6.97 20.79 13.46
N TYR A 275 8.24 20.82 13.07
CA TYR A 275 9.30 21.30 13.95
C TYR A 275 10.34 22.16 13.23
N GLY A 276 10.95 23.14 13.91
CA GLY A 276 12.10 23.86 13.35
C GLY A 276 13.40 23.07 13.52
N THR A 277 13.67 22.65 14.75
CA THR A 277 14.84 21.84 15.11
C THR A 277 14.49 20.77 16.14
N LEU A 278 15.24 19.66 16.14
CA LEU A 278 15.23 18.69 17.24
C LEU A 278 16.34 19.06 18.24
N GLY A 279 16.08 18.90 19.54
CA GLY A 279 17.11 19.03 20.55
C GLY A 279 18.03 17.82 20.64
N GLY A 280 19.32 18.05 20.89
CA GLY A 280 20.29 16.99 21.20
C GLY A 280 20.51 16.00 20.06
N THR A 281 20.62 14.70 20.41
CA THR A 281 20.81 13.57 19.47
C THR A 281 19.51 12.83 19.18
N MET A 282 18.35 13.50 19.32
CA MET A 282 17.07 12.85 19.08
C MET A 282 16.93 12.42 17.61
N ALA A 283 16.36 11.24 17.42
CA ALA A 283 15.95 10.70 16.13
C ALA A 283 14.58 10.04 16.28
N PHE A 284 13.75 10.13 15.25
CA PHE A 284 12.46 9.44 15.24
C PHE A 284 12.67 7.94 15.01
N ASN A 285 12.20 7.14 15.95
CA ASN A 285 12.20 5.68 15.88
C ASN A 285 11.05 5.10 16.70
N GLU A 286 10.93 3.78 16.72
CA GLU A 286 9.90 3.02 17.42
C GLU A 286 9.88 3.18 18.95
N ASN A 287 10.99 3.65 19.54
CA ASN A 287 11.06 3.97 20.96
C ASN A 287 10.51 5.37 21.27
N PHE A 288 10.21 6.16 20.23
CA PHE A 288 9.71 7.52 20.38
C PHE A 288 8.21 7.63 20.09
N ILE A 289 7.71 6.83 19.14
CA ILE A 289 6.36 6.98 18.56
C ILE A 289 5.72 5.63 18.37
N GLN A 290 4.46 5.52 18.76
CA GLN A 290 3.68 4.33 18.45
C GLN A 290 2.26 4.68 18.01
N THR A 291 1.95 4.26 16.79
CA THR A 291 0.65 4.44 16.15
C THR A 291 -0.05 3.09 15.94
N THR A 292 0.42 2.03 16.60
CA THR A 292 0.03 0.63 16.36
C THR A 292 -1.28 0.25 17.04
N THR A 293 -1.55 -1.04 17.29
CA THR A 293 -2.68 -1.48 18.11
C THR A 293 -2.19 -2.03 19.46
N THR A 294 -3.02 -1.91 20.50
CA THR A 294 -2.67 -2.25 21.89
C THR A 294 -2.83 -3.74 22.24
N SER A 295 -3.52 -4.54 21.44
CA SER A 295 -3.77 -5.97 21.73
C SER A 295 -3.38 -6.87 20.56
N MET A 296 -2.42 -7.76 20.84
CA MET A 296 -1.84 -8.76 19.93
C MET A 296 -2.63 -10.09 19.92
N THR A 297 -3.79 -10.16 20.57
CA THR A 297 -4.43 -11.44 20.91
C THR A 297 -5.94 -11.46 20.73
N SER A 298 -6.52 -10.49 20.03
CA SER A 298 -7.94 -10.58 19.66
C SER A 298 -8.17 -11.77 18.72
N SER A 299 -9.23 -12.54 18.94
CA SER A 299 -9.52 -13.78 18.17
C SER A 299 -9.66 -13.57 16.65
N THR A 300 -9.88 -12.34 16.19
CA THR A 300 -9.92 -11.95 14.76
C THR A 300 -8.73 -11.08 14.32
N GLY A 301 -7.63 -11.12 15.08
CA GLY A 301 -6.35 -10.49 14.74
C GLY A 301 -6.25 -8.99 15.04
N PRO A 302 -5.03 -8.41 15.01
CA PRO A 302 -4.79 -7.00 15.28
C PRO A 302 -5.28 -6.10 14.13
N GLY A 303 -5.73 -4.88 14.49
CA GLY A 303 -5.99 -3.82 13.51
C GLY A 303 -4.69 -3.28 12.89
N ALA A 304 -4.80 -2.58 11.77
CA ALA A 304 -3.66 -2.06 11.03
C ALA A 304 -3.00 -0.83 11.70
N HIS A 305 -1.82 -0.46 11.24
CA HIS A 305 -0.96 0.52 11.90
C HIS A 305 -1.28 1.96 11.50
N GLY A 306 -1.19 2.91 12.43
CA GLY A 306 -1.40 4.32 12.12
C GLY A 306 -0.20 4.97 11.45
N THR A 307 -0.26 6.28 11.24
CA THR A 307 0.76 7.05 10.51
C THR A 307 1.43 8.08 11.41
N PHE A 308 2.73 8.28 11.23
CA PHE A 308 3.47 9.40 11.83
C PHE A 308 4.19 10.22 10.77
N LEU A 309 3.83 11.51 10.64
CA LEU A 309 4.51 12.47 9.79
C LEU A 309 5.41 13.38 10.63
N ALA A 310 6.70 13.46 10.28
CA ALA A 310 7.64 14.44 10.82
C ALA A 310 8.03 15.43 9.72
N ARG A 311 7.78 16.72 9.93
CA ARG A 311 8.14 17.76 8.95
C ARG A 311 8.95 18.86 9.59
N GLN A 312 10.21 18.95 9.20
CA GLN A 312 11.11 20.02 9.59
C GLN A 312 10.80 21.31 8.81
N THR A 313 11.07 22.47 9.41
CA THR A 313 11.04 23.74 8.70
C THR A 313 12.02 23.72 7.54
N GLY A 314 11.52 23.96 6.32
CA GLY A 314 12.29 23.87 5.08
C GLY A 314 12.11 22.55 4.31
N GLN A 315 11.56 21.51 4.92
CA GLN A 315 11.12 20.30 4.20
C GLN A 315 9.85 20.60 3.40
N ALA A 316 9.82 20.12 2.15
CA ALA A 316 8.70 20.33 1.25
C ALA A 316 7.52 19.44 1.63
N TYR A 317 7.79 18.17 1.95
CA TYR A 317 6.75 17.16 2.18
C TYR A 317 6.92 16.40 3.51
N GLY A 318 8.10 16.43 4.13
CA GLY A 318 8.35 15.74 5.40
C GLY A 318 8.46 14.22 5.28
N ASP A 319 8.86 13.58 6.38
CA ASP A 319 9.16 12.16 6.45
C ASP A 319 7.98 11.39 7.07
N LEU A 320 7.48 10.37 6.36
CA LEU A 320 6.39 9.50 6.81
C LEU A 320 6.94 8.20 7.39
N TYR A 321 6.46 7.85 8.57
CA TYR A 321 6.76 6.60 9.26
C TYR A 321 5.48 5.80 9.47
N ILE A 322 5.52 4.53 9.06
CA ILE A 322 4.50 3.53 9.34
C ILE A 322 5.21 2.36 10.00
N ILE A 323 5.09 2.32 11.32
CA ILE A 323 5.84 1.40 12.18
C ILE A 323 4.84 0.41 12.74
N GLY A 324 4.99 -0.87 12.41
CA GLY A 324 4.21 -1.93 13.01
C GLY A 324 4.71 -2.34 14.38
N ASN A 325 4.02 -3.29 15.01
CA ASN A 325 4.34 -3.73 16.38
C ASN A 325 5.13 -5.05 16.45
N GLY A 326 5.58 -5.61 15.32
CA GLY A 326 6.21 -6.94 15.27
C GLY A 326 5.22 -8.10 15.12
N ASN A 327 3.95 -7.82 14.85
CA ASN A 327 2.92 -8.80 14.54
C ASN A 327 2.11 -8.31 13.34
N GLY A 328 2.04 -9.12 12.28
CA GLY A 328 1.31 -8.76 11.07
C GLY A 328 -0.14 -8.30 11.33
N ALA A 329 -0.58 -7.29 10.58
CA ALA A 329 -1.94 -6.78 10.64
C ALA A 329 -2.90 -7.63 9.79
N TRP A 330 -4.16 -7.74 10.21
CA TRP A 330 -5.22 -8.38 9.40
C TRP A 330 -5.91 -7.38 8.45
N GLY A 331 -5.46 -6.13 8.47
CA GLY A 331 -5.89 -5.06 7.60
C GLY A 331 -4.68 -4.28 7.08
N TYR A 332 -4.92 -3.18 6.37
CA TYR A 332 -3.87 -2.36 5.80
C TYR A 332 -4.02 -0.89 6.22
N THR A 333 -2.92 -0.17 6.15
CA THR A 333 -2.87 1.29 6.29
C THR A 333 -2.95 1.91 4.91
N PRO A 334 -4.09 2.48 4.49
CA PRO A 334 -4.16 3.20 3.24
C PRO A 334 -3.40 4.53 3.35
N VAL A 335 -2.52 4.77 2.38
CA VAL A 335 -1.91 6.09 2.17
C VAL A 335 -2.68 6.74 1.01
N GLY A 336 -3.58 7.65 1.37
CA GLY A 336 -4.55 8.27 0.45
C GLY A 336 -5.99 7.75 0.62
N VAL A 337 -6.95 8.42 -0.03
CA VAL A 337 -8.39 8.10 0.10
C VAL A 337 -8.83 7.19 -1.05
N ALA A 338 -9.24 5.97 -0.72
CA ALA A 338 -9.93 5.06 -1.62
C ALA A 338 -11.45 5.30 -1.60
N GLY A 339 -12.13 5.23 -2.74
CA GLY A 339 -13.60 5.18 -2.82
C GLY A 339 -14.05 4.30 -3.98
N SER A 340 -15.13 3.55 -3.83
CA SER A 340 -15.71 2.73 -4.91
C SER A 340 -16.84 3.47 -5.65
N VAL A 341 -17.01 3.21 -6.95
CA VAL A 341 -18.01 3.88 -7.80
C VAL A 341 -18.67 2.88 -8.74
N ALA A 342 -19.93 3.12 -9.15
CA ALA A 342 -20.76 2.08 -9.79
C ALA A 342 -21.39 2.43 -11.14
N ALA A 343 -21.25 3.65 -11.67
CA ALA A 343 -21.60 3.94 -13.05
C ALA A 343 -20.86 5.17 -13.59
N LEU A 344 -20.48 5.13 -14.87
CA LEU A 344 -19.74 6.18 -15.56
C LEU A 344 -20.47 6.64 -16.82
N SER A 345 -20.54 7.95 -17.03
CA SER A 345 -20.95 8.60 -18.28
C SER A 345 -19.79 9.44 -18.83
N SER A 346 -19.92 9.95 -20.06
CA SER A 346 -18.86 10.71 -20.77
C SER A 346 -18.40 11.98 -20.07
N THR A 347 -19.14 12.48 -19.07
CA THR A 347 -18.80 13.70 -18.30
C THR A 347 -19.07 13.59 -16.80
N ALA A 348 -19.72 12.53 -16.32
CA ALA A 348 -20.11 12.38 -14.92
C ALA A 348 -19.94 10.95 -14.42
N VAL A 349 -19.43 10.85 -13.20
CA VAL A 349 -19.24 9.65 -12.39
C VAL A 349 -20.43 9.54 -11.43
N ASN A 350 -21.29 8.53 -11.54
CA ASN A 350 -22.45 8.34 -10.65
C ASN A 350 -22.16 7.25 -9.60
N TYR A 351 -22.44 7.54 -8.33
CA TYR A 351 -22.34 6.53 -7.25
C TYR A 351 -23.48 5.49 -7.37
N ALA A 352 -23.26 4.22 -7.00
CA ALA A 352 -24.35 3.23 -7.03
C ALA A 352 -25.43 3.61 -6.04
N SER A 353 -26.68 3.53 -6.49
CA SER A 353 -27.82 3.41 -5.60
C SER A 353 -27.74 2.12 -4.79
N ALA A 354 -27.72 2.28 -3.46
CA ALA A 354 -28.19 1.35 -2.42
C ALA A 354 -27.96 -0.15 -2.67
N GLY A 355 -26.75 -0.63 -2.36
CA GLY A 355 -26.48 -2.06 -2.29
C GLY A 355 -25.18 -2.40 -1.57
N ASN A 356 -24.06 -1.76 -1.92
CA ASN A 356 -22.73 -2.12 -1.38
C ASN A 356 -21.70 -0.97 -1.34
N VAL A 357 -22.11 0.31 -1.40
CA VAL A 357 -21.15 1.44 -1.36
C VAL A 357 -21.14 2.08 0.03
N SER A 358 -20.04 1.91 0.77
CA SER A 358 -19.86 2.31 2.18
C SER A 358 -19.09 3.64 2.37
N HIS A 359 -19.01 4.49 1.35
CA HIS A 359 -18.33 5.79 1.43
C HIS A 359 -19.32 6.94 1.22
N ILE A 360 -19.67 7.65 2.29
CA ILE A 360 -20.33 8.96 2.18
C ILE A 360 -19.20 10.00 2.05
N LEU A 361 -19.02 10.53 0.85
CA LEU A 361 -18.14 11.68 0.60
C LEU A 361 -18.95 12.96 0.85
N ALA A 362 -18.36 13.96 1.49
CA ALA A 362 -19.03 15.25 1.64
C ALA A 362 -19.04 16.00 0.29
N ALA A 363 -20.10 16.77 0.02
CA ALA A 363 -20.15 17.62 -1.16
C ALA A 363 -18.95 18.58 -1.20
N GLY A 364 -18.30 18.71 -2.36
CA GLY A 364 -17.10 19.55 -2.56
C GLY A 364 -15.78 18.94 -2.09
N GLU A 365 -15.78 17.83 -1.35
CA GLU A 365 -14.57 17.21 -0.77
C GLU A 365 -13.52 16.77 -1.80
N LEU A 366 -13.95 16.44 -3.02
CA LEU A 366 -13.09 15.89 -4.05
C LEU A 366 -12.62 16.93 -5.07
N VAL A 367 -13.15 18.16 -5.01
CA VAL A 367 -12.80 19.21 -5.97
C VAL A 367 -11.30 19.51 -5.92
N GLY A 368 -10.65 19.50 -7.08
CA GLY A 368 -9.22 19.73 -7.23
C GLY A 368 -8.34 18.48 -7.04
N LYS A 369 -8.89 17.35 -6.58
CA LYS A 369 -8.16 16.08 -6.51
C LYS A 369 -8.11 15.40 -7.88
N GLU A 370 -7.11 14.55 -8.07
CA GLU A 370 -7.05 13.72 -9.28
C GLU A 370 -7.84 12.42 -9.08
N VAL A 371 -8.44 11.95 -10.17
CA VAL A 371 -8.98 10.61 -10.28
C VAL A 371 -8.26 9.90 -11.42
N VAL A 372 -7.72 8.72 -11.13
CA VAL A 372 -7.16 7.87 -12.17
C VAL A 372 -8.24 6.97 -12.72
N VAL A 373 -8.40 7.05 -14.04
CA VAL A 373 -9.35 6.27 -14.82
C VAL A 373 -8.53 5.32 -15.68
N ASN A 374 -8.89 4.03 -15.65
CA ASN A 374 -8.18 2.95 -16.36
C ASN A 374 -6.80 2.60 -15.76
N ILE A 375 -6.82 1.95 -14.60
CA ILE A 375 -5.65 1.43 -13.86
C ILE A 375 -4.96 0.25 -14.59
N MET A 376 -5.55 -0.24 -15.67
CA MET A 376 -5.05 -1.43 -16.40
C MET A 376 -3.98 -1.06 -17.45
N SER A 377 -3.69 0.23 -17.63
CA SER A 377 -2.61 0.74 -18.48
C SER A 377 -1.38 1.06 -17.64
N LEU A 378 -0.17 0.77 -18.17
CA LEU A 378 1.09 1.28 -17.60
C LEU A 378 1.18 2.81 -17.63
N ASN A 379 0.34 3.47 -18.42
CA ASN A 379 0.19 4.92 -18.46
C ASN A 379 -1.27 5.29 -18.12
N PRO A 380 -1.66 5.31 -16.83
CA PRO A 380 -2.98 5.78 -16.43
C PRO A 380 -3.12 7.28 -16.71
N VAL A 381 -4.29 7.70 -17.20
CA VAL A 381 -4.60 9.12 -17.38
C VAL A 381 -5.29 9.62 -16.11
N ALA A 382 -4.67 10.60 -15.46
CA ALA A 382 -5.27 11.32 -14.34
C ALA A 382 -6.22 12.41 -14.86
N HIS A 383 -7.36 12.57 -14.19
CA HIS A 383 -8.33 13.63 -14.46
C HIS A 383 -8.57 14.44 -13.20
N THR A 384 -8.60 15.76 -13.30
CA THR A 384 -8.95 16.61 -12.15
C THR A 384 -10.46 16.64 -11.95
N ILE A 385 -10.89 16.57 -10.70
CA ILE A 385 -12.29 16.61 -10.31
C ILE A 385 -12.73 18.06 -10.19
N SER A 386 -13.78 18.43 -10.94
CA SER A 386 -14.32 19.79 -10.98
C SER A 386 -15.53 20.00 -10.08
N ALA A 387 -16.24 18.93 -9.70
CA ALA A 387 -17.37 18.98 -8.76
C ALA A 387 -17.65 17.59 -8.16
N ASN A 388 -18.13 17.53 -6.91
CA ASN A 388 -18.77 16.34 -6.35
C ASN A 388 -19.94 16.75 -5.43
N ASP A 389 -21.09 16.10 -5.58
CA ASP A 389 -22.35 16.48 -4.91
C ASP A 389 -22.58 15.77 -3.56
N GLY A 390 -21.70 14.82 -3.20
CA GLY A 390 -21.74 14.06 -1.95
C GLY A 390 -22.88 13.04 -1.83
N ALA A 391 -23.67 12.83 -2.88
CA ALA A 391 -24.83 11.93 -2.83
C ALA A 391 -24.99 11.06 -4.08
N THR A 392 -24.79 11.64 -5.28
CA THR A 392 -25.19 11.02 -6.55
C THR A 392 -24.11 11.05 -7.62
N GLY A 393 -23.14 11.97 -7.59
CA GLY A 393 -22.05 11.93 -8.55
C GLY A 393 -20.96 13.01 -8.44
N MET A 394 -20.02 12.90 -9.38
CA MET A 394 -18.82 13.71 -9.52
C MET A 394 -18.57 14.07 -10.99
N THR A 395 -18.05 15.26 -11.25
CA THR A 395 -17.70 15.78 -12.58
C THR A 395 -16.19 15.93 -12.68
N VAL A 396 -15.60 15.57 -13.82
CA VAL A 396 -14.16 15.73 -14.11
C VAL A 396 -13.93 16.73 -15.23
N SER A 397 -12.86 17.53 -15.12
CA SER A 397 -12.48 18.50 -16.15
C SER A 397 -11.68 17.83 -17.25
N SER A 398 -12.34 17.57 -18.39
CA SER A 398 -11.72 17.32 -19.71
C SER A 398 -10.57 16.31 -19.81
N GLY A 399 -10.89 15.08 -20.21
CA GLY A 399 -9.94 14.15 -20.83
C GLY A 399 -10.70 13.11 -21.66
N ASP A 400 -10.01 12.44 -22.59
CA ASP A 400 -10.58 11.55 -23.62
C ASP A 400 -11.80 10.73 -23.13
N PRO A 401 -13.03 11.06 -23.59
CA PRO A 401 -14.27 10.41 -23.14
C PRO A 401 -14.31 8.90 -23.42
N SER A 402 -13.44 8.39 -24.30
CA SER A 402 -13.37 6.97 -24.65
C SER A 402 -12.74 6.09 -23.54
N ALA A 403 -12.00 6.68 -22.59
CA ALA A 403 -11.37 5.98 -21.47
C ALA A 403 -12.31 5.69 -20.29
N LEU A 404 -13.41 6.44 -20.14
CA LEU A 404 -14.35 6.34 -19.01
C LEU A 404 -15.34 5.17 -19.15
N GLY A 405 -15.66 4.74 -20.38
CA GLY A 405 -16.68 3.72 -20.66
C GLY A 405 -16.27 2.26 -20.41
N LYS A 406 -15.04 2.00 -19.94
CA LYS A 406 -14.49 0.64 -19.74
C LYS A 406 -14.05 0.37 -18.29
N VAL A 407 -14.53 1.17 -17.34
CA VAL A 407 -13.96 1.26 -15.99
C VAL A 407 -14.94 0.71 -14.97
N ASN A 408 -14.49 -0.28 -14.18
CA ASN A 408 -15.29 -0.94 -13.15
C ASN A 408 -14.99 -0.43 -11.73
N SER A 409 -13.96 0.40 -11.55
CA SER A 409 -13.58 1.04 -10.28
C SER A 409 -12.83 2.35 -10.53
N LEU A 410 -13.04 3.36 -9.66
CA LEU A 410 -12.36 4.66 -9.72
C LEU A 410 -11.52 4.84 -8.47
N TRP A 411 -10.35 5.48 -8.59
CA TRP A 411 -9.49 5.74 -7.46
C TRP A 411 -9.06 7.20 -7.44
N PHE A 412 -9.23 7.82 -6.27
CA PHE A 412 -8.79 9.18 -6.02
C PHE A 412 -7.31 9.16 -5.69
N ILE A 413 -6.54 9.95 -6.43
CA ILE A 413 -5.15 10.22 -6.16
C ILE A 413 -5.09 11.70 -5.84
N ASP A 414 -4.83 12.03 -4.58
CA ASP A 414 -4.39 13.37 -4.25
C ASP A 414 -2.87 13.32 -4.22
N ASP A 415 -2.24 13.77 -5.31
CA ASP A 415 -0.77 13.75 -5.44
C ASP A 415 -0.10 14.47 -4.26
N TYR A 416 -0.75 15.47 -3.66
CA TYR A 416 -0.22 16.15 -2.48
C TYR A 416 -0.26 15.28 -1.21
N GLN A 417 -1.28 14.44 -1.03
CA GLN A 417 -1.45 13.62 0.17
C GLN A 417 -0.50 12.42 0.22
N ASN A 418 0.04 12.02 -0.93
CA ASN A 418 0.89 10.84 -1.08
C ASN A 418 2.33 11.18 -1.53
N HIS A 419 2.72 12.45 -1.41
CA HIS A 419 4.08 12.93 -1.67
C HIS A 419 4.82 13.05 -0.34
N PHE A 420 6.04 12.56 -0.21
CA PHE A 420 6.85 12.67 1.01
C PHE A 420 8.33 12.91 0.66
N ASP A 421 9.10 13.42 1.60
CA ASP A 421 10.56 13.52 1.45
C ASP A 421 11.20 12.14 1.64
N ASN A 422 10.82 11.41 2.69
CA ASN A 422 11.17 10.00 2.88
C ASN A 422 9.98 9.21 3.43
N VAL A 423 9.96 7.90 3.18
CA VAL A 423 8.93 7.00 3.72
C VAL A 423 9.59 5.76 4.30
N ILE A 424 9.23 5.42 5.53
CA ILE A 424 9.73 4.23 6.24
C ILE A 424 8.55 3.36 6.63
N ILE A 425 8.50 2.15 6.08
CA ILE A 425 7.52 1.10 6.40
C ILE A 425 8.29 -0.05 7.04
N THR A 426 8.04 -0.32 8.32
CA THR A 426 8.86 -1.24 9.11
C THR A 426 8.03 -2.06 10.11
N ARG A 427 8.59 -3.18 10.59
CA ARG A 427 8.09 -4.00 11.70
C ARG A 427 6.70 -4.59 11.45
N ASP A 428 6.55 -5.30 10.33
CA ASP A 428 5.31 -5.98 9.92
C ASP A 428 4.18 -5.02 9.53
N ALA A 429 4.52 -3.79 9.12
CA ALA A 429 3.51 -2.86 8.63
C ALA A 429 2.97 -3.28 7.25
N ASP A 430 1.65 -3.44 7.11
CA ASP A 430 0.97 -3.65 5.81
C ASP A 430 0.36 -2.32 5.33
N VAL A 431 0.85 -1.83 4.21
CA VAL A 431 0.51 -0.54 3.61
C VAL A 431 -0.06 -0.75 2.22
N SER A 432 -1.15 -0.04 1.91
CA SER A 432 -1.78 -0.07 0.59
C SER A 432 -1.89 1.33 0.00
N VAL A 433 -1.44 1.51 -1.23
CA VAL A 433 -1.43 2.80 -1.90
C VAL A 433 -1.59 2.61 -3.41
N MET A 434 -2.24 3.54 -4.09
CA MET A 434 -2.28 3.51 -5.56
C MET A 434 -1.02 4.11 -6.15
N LYS A 435 -0.71 5.35 -5.77
CA LYS A 435 0.49 6.07 -6.16
C LYS A 435 1.13 6.67 -4.92
N ILE A 436 2.44 6.51 -4.81
CA ILE A 436 3.27 7.18 -3.82
C ILE A 436 4.43 7.89 -4.51
N THR A 437 4.72 9.11 -4.09
CA THR A 437 5.84 9.92 -4.57
C THR A 437 6.77 10.22 -3.40
N VAL A 438 8.05 9.90 -3.54
CA VAL A 438 9.05 10.08 -2.48
C VAL A 438 10.30 10.75 -3.05
N GLU A 439 10.63 11.97 -2.61
CA GLU A 439 11.80 12.68 -3.16
C GLU A 439 13.13 11.96 -2.85
N GLY A 440 13.25 11.47 -1.62
CA GLY A 440 14.39 10.76 -1.09
C GLY A 440 14.23 9.25 -1.19
N THR A 441 14.08 8.58 -0.05
CA THR A 441 14.08 7.10 0.01
C THR A 441 12.75 6.57 0.52
N LEU A 442 12.19 5.62 -0.22
CA LEU A 442 11.13 4.72 0.22
C LEU A 442 11.78 3.43 0.74
N THR A 443 11.71 3.20 2.04
CA THR A 443 12.21 2.00 2.71
C THR A 443 11.03 1.12 3.11
N VAL A 444 11.04 -0.14 2.68
CA VAL A 444 10.14 -1.19 3.16
C VAL A 444 11.01 -2.28 3.78
N ASP A 445 10.88 -2.49 5.08
CA ASP A 445 11.77 -3.38 5.82
C ASP A 445 11.09 -4.22 6.92
N ASN A 446 11.82 -5.19 7.48
CA ASN A 446 11.43 -5.95 8.68
C ASN A 446 10.02 -6.55 8.55
N PHE A 447 9.85 -7.54 7.66
CA PHE A 447 8.60 -8.27 7.46
C PHE A 447 7.41 -7.40 7.00
N SER A 448 7.67 -6.18 6.56
CA SER A 448 6.61 -5.29 6.11
C SER A 448 6.08 -5.66 4.73
N ILE A 449 4.92 -5.12 4.41
CA ILE A 449 4.21 -5.30 3.15
C ILE A 449 3.88 -3.94 2.58
N LEU A 450 4.28 -3.70 1.33
CA LEU A 450 3.78 -2.58 0.54
C LEU A 450 2.96 -3.12 -0.63
N ARG A 451 1.75 -2.61 -0.80
CA ARG A 451 0.87 -2.87 -1.94
C ARG A 451 0.74 -1.58 -2.72
N ALA A 452 1.30 -1.54 -3.93
CA ALA A 452 1.36 -0.34 -4.74
C ALA A 452 0.94 -0.60 -6.19
N VAL A 453 0.53 0.44 -6.92
CA VAL A 453 0.40 0.39 -8.39
C VAL A 453 1.52 1.21 -9.02
N ASN A 454 1.74 2.43 -8.52
CA ASN A 454 2.77 3.35 -9.00
C ASN A 454 3.66 3.81 -7.85
N ILE A 455 4.96 3.63 -8.00
CA ILE A 455 5.96 4.13 -7.06
C ILE A 455 6.88 5.08 -7.82
N HIS A 456 6.92 6.34 -7.39
CA HIS A 456 7.92 7.30 -7.81
C HIS A 456 8.80 7.58 -6.61
N THR A 457 10.10 7.29 -6.68
CA THR A 457 10.98 7.51 -5.54
C THR A 457 12.40 7.87 -5.95
N GLY A 458 13.12 8.67 -5.18
CA GLY A 458 14.56 8.81 -5.36
C GLY A 458 15.25 7.46 -5.25
N ASN A 459 15.05 6.73 -4.15
CA ASN A 459 15.56 5.37 -3.97
C ASN A 459 14.47 4.45 -3.40
N LEU A 460 14.46 3.19 -3.81
CA LEU A 460 13.61 2.13 -3.25
C LEU A 460 14.48 1.08 -2.55
N VAL A 461 14.24 0.83 -1.26
CA VAL A 461 14.95 -0.19 -0.49
C VAL A 461 13.94 -1.20 0.04
N ILE A 462 14.09 -2.46 -0.35
CA ILE A 462 13.28 -3.59 0.12
C ILE A 462 14.20 -4.57 0.85
N SER A 463 14.02 -4.73 2.16
CA SER A 463 14.96 -5.52 2.98
C SER A 463 14.30 -6.32 4.11
N ARG A 464 15.01 -7.29 4.67
CA ARG A 464 14.69 -8.03 5.90
C ARG A 464 13.30 -8.68 5.86
N ASN A 465 13.15 -9.67 4.98
CA ASN A 465 11.96 -10.52 4.79
C ASN A 465 10.69 -9.77 4.35
N THR A 466 10.85 -8.77 3.49
CA THR A 466 9.77 -7.84 3.10
C THR A 466 9.16 -8.20 1.75
N TYR A 467 7.88 -7.89 1.59
CA TYR A 467 7.14 -8.12 0.35
C TYR A 467 6.61 -6.82 -0.28
N LEU A 468 6.81 -6.67 -1.59
CA LEU A 468 6.16 -5.66 -2.42
C LEU A 468 5.19 -6.33 -3.37
N PHE A 469 3.91 -6.00 -3.27
CA PHE A 469 2.85 -6.51 -4.13
C PHE A 469 2.33 -5.41 -5.05
N THR A 470 1.71 -5.85 -6.15
CA THR A 470 0.70 -5.00 -6.76
C THR A 470 -0.55 -4.95 -5.88
N ARG A 471 -1.29 -3.84 -5.91
CA ARG A 471 -2.50 -3.70 -5.11
C ARG A 471 -3.64 -4.58 -5.68
N GLY A 472 -4.15 -5.52 -4.87
CA GLY A 472 -5.34 -6.31 -5.16
C GLY A 472 -6.20 -6.51 -3.90
N ASP A 473 -7.48 -6.12 -3.96
CA ASP A 473 -8.40 -6.14 -2.83
C ASP A 473 -9.14 -7.49 -2.73
N GLY A 474 -8.40 -8.61 -2.59
CA GLY A 474 -8.86 -9.94 -2.13
C GLY A 474 -9.97 -10.69 -2.90
N ASN A 475 -10.88 -10.01 -3.59
CA ASN A 475 -12.07 -10.50 -4.27
C ASN A 475 -12.22 -9.91 -5.69
N ASP A 476 -11.38 -8.95 -6.06
CA ASP A 476 -11.52 -8.21 -7.31
C ASP A 476 -10.68 -8.79 -8.44
N VAL A 477 -11.31 -8.96 -9.60
CA VAL A 477 -10.79 -9.57 -10.85
C VAL A 477 -9.81 -8.64 -11.60
N PHE A 478 -9.14 -7.71 -10.90
CA PHE A 478 -8.34 -6.67 -11.55
C PHE A 478 -6.85 -7.02 -11.56
N TYR A 479 -6.26 -6.95 -12.76
CA TYR A 479 -4.81 -6.86 -12.94
C TYR A 479 -4.39 -5.42 -12.85
N THR A 480 -3.63 -5.11 -11.81
CA THR A 480 -2.96 -3.83 -11.62
C THR A 480 -1.48 -4.06 -11.91
N PRO A 481 -0.90 -3.42 -12.94
CA PRO A 481 0.54 -3.46 -13.13
C PRO A 481 1.23 -2.73 -11.97
N LEU A 482 2.44 -3.18 -11.63
CA LEU A 482 3.32 -2.42 -10.74
C LEU A 482 4.33 -1.64 -11.58
N HIS A 483 4.30 -0.32 -11.49
CA HIS A 483 5.25 0.59 -12.14
C HIS A 483 6.09 1.30 -11.09
N ILE A 484 7.41 1.18 -11.24
CA ILE A 484 8.40 1.78 -10.35
C ILE A 484 9.29 2.70 -11.17
N VAL A 485 9.37 3.97 -10.76
CA VAL A 485 10.22 5.01 -11.33
C VAL A 485 11.14 5.54 -10.24
N GLY A 486 12.44 5.66 -10.50
CA GLY A 486 13.35 6.24 -9.52
C GLY A 486 14.81 6.36 -9.92
N ASN A 487 15.70 6.62 -8.96
CA ASN A 487 17.14 6.61 -9.20
C ASN A 487 17.73 5.23 -8.98
N ASN A 488 17.57 4.65 -7.79
CA ASN A 488 18.10 3.33 -7.47
C ASN A 488 17.06 2.44 -6.79
N MET A 489 17.20 1.13 -6.96
CA MET A 489 16.40 0.12 -6.27
C MET A 489 17.30 -0.97 -5.73
N THR A 490 17.11 -1.35 -4.47
CA THR A 490 17.79 -2.49 -3.82
C THR A 490 16.77 -3.46 -3.24
N VAL A 491 16.93 -4.75 -3.55
CA VAL A 491 16.15 -5.85 -2.98
C VAL A 491 17.10 -6.87 -2.38
N ASP A 492 17.02 -7.09 -1.06
CA ASP A 492 17.90 -8.06 -0.39
C ASP A 492 17.47 -9.51 -0.59
N ASN A 493 18.34 -10.45 -0.21
CA ASN A 493 18.15 -11.89 -0.42
C ASN A 493 17.02 -12.55 0.36
N THR A 494 16.32 -11.80 1.19
CA THR A 494 15.15 -12.28 1.94
C THR A 494 13.84 -11.67 1.43
N SER A 495 13.93 -10.69 0.53
CA SER A 495 12.79 -9.88 0.12
C SER A 495 12.28 -10.25 -1.27
N VAL A 496 10.98 -10.01 -1.48
CA VAL A 496 10.29 -10.45 -2.71
C VAL A 496 9.41 -9.34 -3.28
N VAL A 497 9.56 -9.08 -4.58
CA VAL A 497 8.56 -8.36 -5.38
C VAL A 497 7.61 -9.40 -5.96
N TYR A 498 6.40 -9.50 -5.41
CA TYR A 498 5.48 -10.61 -5.60
C TYR A 498 4.24 -10.22 -6.41
N LEU A 499 4.20 -10.69 -7.66
CA LEU A 499 3.10 -10.51 -8.61
C LEU A 499 2.71 -11.86 -9.25
N MET A 500 2.92 -12.97 -8.54
CA MET A 500 2.38 -14.26 -8.94
C MET A 500 0.86 -14.20 -8.97
N ARG A 501 0.24 -14.88 -9.95
CA ARG A 501 -1.24 -14.97 -10.06
C ARG A 501 -1.94 -13.60 -10.22
N ALA A 502 -1.18 -12.55 -10.53
CA ALA A 502 -1.68 -11.19 -10.75
C ALA A 502 -1.86 -10.87 -12.26
N GLY A 503 -2.15 -11.88 -13.07
CA GLY A 503 -2.50 -11.83 -14.49
C GLY A 503 -3.74 -12.67 -14.82
N TYR A 504 -4.21 -12.67 -16.07
CA TYR A 504 -5.56 -13.05 -16.50
C TYR A 504 -6.28 -14.22 -15.80
N VAL A 505 -7.61 -14.05 -15.74
CA VAL A 505 -8.68 -14.95 -15.31
C VAL A 505 -8.45 -16.44 -15.48
N GLY A 506 -8.21 -17.25 -14.46
CA GLY A 506 -8.41 -18.70 -14.61
C GLY A 506 -9.86 -19.04 -15.03
N GLY A 507 -10.04 -20.11 -15.81
CA GLY A 507 -11.34 -20.63 -16.22
C GLY A 507 -12.11 -21.21 -15.03
N GLY A 508 -13.38 -20.88 -14.86
CA GLY A 508 -14.27 -21.41 -13.82
C GLY A 508 -15.73 -21.36 -14.26
N SER A 509 -16.65 -21.74 -13.37
CA SER A 509 -18.09 -21.81 -13.70
C SER A 509 -18.67 -20.47 -14.18
N TRP A 510 -18.13 -19.35 -13.69
CA TRP A 510 -18.53 -17.98 -14.04
C TRP A 510 -18.13 -17.54 -15.47
N ASN A 511 -17.18 -18.21 -16.12
CA ASN A 511 -16.71 -17.84 -17.46
C ASN A 511 -16.69 -19.03 -18.44
N GLY A 512 -17.47 -20.08 -18.16
CA GLY A 512 -17.57 -21.27 -19.01
C GLY A 512 -16.28 -22.08 -19.06
N TYR A 513 -15.51 -22.09 -17.97
CA TYR A 513 -14.26 -22.84 -17.80
C TYR A 513 -13.15 -22.51 -18.80
N THR A 514 -13.30 -21.41 -19.55
CA THR A 514 -12.26 -20.92 -20.46
C THR A 514 -11.43 -19.85 -19.75
N GLY A 515 -10.12 -20.03 -19.71
CA GLY A 515 -9.18 -19.05 -19.16
C GLY A 515 -9.18 -17.76 -19.97
N ALA A 516 -9.17 -16.61 -19.31
CA ALA A 516 -9.12 -15.31 -19.98
C ALA A 516 -7.73 -15.05 -20.59
N THR A 517 -7.73 -14.30 -21.69
CA THR A 517 -6.54 -13.93 -22.45
C THR A 517 -6.49 -12.43 -22.71
N ASN A 518 -5.54 -11.99 -23.56
CA ASN A 518 -5.33 -10.61 -23.94
C ASN A 518 -6.64 -9.89 -24.30
N GLY A 519 -6.84 -8.69 -23.75
CA GLY A 519 -8.08 -7.93 -23.92
C GLY A 519 -9.22 -8.32 -22.97
N PHE A 520 -8.94 -9.08 -21.90
CA PHE A 520 -9.93 -9.47 -20.87
C PHE A 520 -11.11 -10.27 -21.43
N THR A 521 -10.84 -11.12 -22.40
CA THR A 521 -11.85 -11.96 -23.05
C THR A 521 -11.51 -13.42 -22.87
N THR A 522 -12.54 -14.26 -22.83
CA THR A 522 -12.41 -15.72 -22.97
C THR A 522 -12.37 -16.15 -24.43
N THR A 523 -12.68 -15.26 -25.37
CA THR A 523 -12.60 -15.55 -26.81
C THR A 523 -11.14 -15.75 -27.22
N GLY A 524 -10.81 -16.94 -27.72
CA GLY A 524 -9.43 -17.32 -28.02
C GLY A 524 -8.57 -17.57 -26.78
N GLY A 525 -9.21 -17.67 -25.61
CA GLY A 525 -8.59 -18.04 -24.34
C GLY A 525 -8.27 -19.53 -24.23
N ALA A 526 -7.67 -19.92 -23.11
CA ALA A 526 -7.30 -21.32 -22.88
C ALA A 526 -8.57 -22.14 -22.62
N GLY A 527 -8.87 -23.10 -23.51
CA GLY A 527 -9.98 -24.03 -23.33
C GLY A 527 -9.75 -24.95 -22.13
N GLU A 528 -10.75 -25.77 -21.80
CA GLU A 528 -10.66 -26.72 -20.68
C GLU A 528 -9.35 -27.52 -20.72
N HIS A 529 -8.73 -27.70 -19.55
CA HIS A 529 -7.45 -28.41 -19.31
C HIS A 529 -6.20 -27.76 -19.91
N ALA A 530 -6.34 -26.75 -20.78
CA ALA A 530 -5.21 -26.10 -21.43
C ALA A 530 -4.54 -25.09 -20.50
N GLY A 531 -3.22 -25.07 -20.46
CA GLY A 531 -2.46 -24.03 -19.79
C GLY A 531 -2.70 -22.67 -20.42
N GLY A 532 -2.62 -21.61 -19.62
CA GLY A 532 -2.64 -20.24 -20.13
C GLY A 532 -1.43 -19.98 -21.03
N SER A 533 -1.56 -19.04 -21.97
CA SER A 533 -0.46 -18.63 -22.85
C SER A 533 -0.07 -17.16 -22.62
N HIS A 534 1.22 -16.87 -22.75
CA HIS A 534 1.85 -15.56 -22.80
C HIS A 534 3.30 -15.83 -23.17
N GLY A 535 3.91 -15.15 -24.14
CA GLY A 535 5.25 -15.51 -24.63
C GLY A 535 5.31 -16.87 -25.35
N GLY A 536 5.21 -17.97 -24.60
CA GLY A 536 5.03 -19.34 -25.08
C GLY A 536 3.58 -19.84 -25.04
N TYR A 537 3.31 -20.94 -25.75
CA TYR A 537 2.03 -21.64 -25.67
C TYR A 537 1.87 -22.32 -24.31
N GLY A 538 0.67 -22.28 -23.72
CA GLY A 538 0.31 -23.19 -22.65
C GLY A 538 0.21 -24.62 -23.16
N GLY A 539 0.54 -25.58 -22.30
CA GLY A 539 0.43 -26.99 -22.59
C GLY A 539 -1.01 -27.41 -22.83
N VAL A 540 -1.20 -28.45 -23.64
CA VAL A 540 -2.52 -29.04 -23.89
C VAL A 540 -2.37 -30.53 -24.16
N ASN A 541 -3.38 -31.31 -23.81
CA ASN A 541 -3.43 -32.73 -24.12
C ASN A 541 -3.69 -32.94 -25.62
N PRO A 542 -2.76 -33.55 -26.38
CA PRO A 542 -2.89 -33.73 -27.82
C PRO A 542 -3.94 -34.80 -28.21
N ALA A 543 -4.37 -35.64 -27.27
CA ALA A 543 -5.37 -36.69 -27.52
C ALA A 543 -6.82 -36.15 -27.56
N THR A 544 -7.02 -34.88 -27.20
CA THR A 544 -8.33 -34.24 -27.06
C THR A 544 -8.35 -32.92 -27.84
N PRO A 545 -8.65 -32.96 -29.15
CA PRO A 545 -8.56 -31.81 -30.06
C PRO A 545 -9.50 -30.64 -29.73
N SER A 546 -10.51 -30.87 -28.88
CA SER A 546 -11.41 -29.84 -28.38
C SER A 546 -10.75 -28.88 -27.40
N PHE A 547 -9.62 -29.25 -26.80
CA PHE A 547 -8.87 -28.38 -25.90
C PHE A 547 -7.91 -27.53 -26.72
N VAL A 548 -8.06 -26.22 -26.59
CA VAL A 548 -7.33 -25.24 -27.41
C VAL A 548 -6.43 -24.42 -26.49
N SER A 549 -5.13 -24.43 -26.78
CA SER A 549 -4.20 -23.50 -26.14
C SER A 549 -4.39 -22.10 -26.70
N ALA A 550 -4.43 -21.09 -25.83
CA ALA A 550 -4.55 -19.70 -26.26
C ALA A 550 -3.35 -19.30 -27.14
N VAL A 551 -3.57 -18.40 -28.09
CA VAL A 551 -2.45 -17.83 -28.88
C VAL A 551 -1.57 -16.99 -27.96
N PRO A 552 -0.24 -17.19 -27.94
CA PRO A 552 0.67 -16.35 -27.17
C PRO A 552 0.67 -14.92 -27.69
N TYR A 553 0.90 -13.98 -26.77
CA TYR A 553 0.88 -12.55 -27.04
C TYR A 553 1.91 -11.84 -26.14
N GLY A 554 1.96 -10.51 -26.29
CA GLY A 554 2.83 -9.61 -25.54
C GLY A 554 4.10 -9.29 -26.30
N SER A 555 4.52 -8.02 -26.25
CA SER A 555 5.72 -7.57 -26.97
C SER A 555 6.99 -8.19 -26.41
N LEU A 556 7.93 -8.53 -27.30
CA LEU A 556 9.28 -8.95 -26.95
C LEU A 556 10.09 -7.82 -26.31
N MET A 557 9.93 -6.60 -26.84
CA MET A 557 10.75 -5.44 -26.53
C MET A 557 10.10 -4.53 -25.49
N GLN A 558 8.77 -4.49 -25.43
CA GLN A 558 8.00 -3.65 -24.52
C GLN A 558 6.91 -4.46 -23.82
N PRO A 559 7.27 -5.48 -23.00
CA PRO A 559 6.29 -6.37 -22.41
C PRO A 559 5.45 -5.64 -21.37
N SER A 560 4.17 -5.45 -21.70
CA SER A 560 3.21 -4.67 -20.90
C SER A 560 1.91 -5.40 -20.61
N THR A 561 1.82 -6.68 -20.98
CA THR A 561 0.59 -7.48 -20.84
C THR A 561 0.75 -8.56 -19.78
N PRO A 562 -0.26 -8.83 -18.94
CA PRO A 562 -0.18 -9.91 -17.98
C PRO A 562 -0.20 -11.29 -18.65
N GLY A 563 0.08 -12.34 -17.89
CA GLY A 563 -0.03 -13.73 -18.32
C GLY A 563 -1.47 -14.18 -18.53
N GLY A 564 -1.71 -15.14 -19.43
CA GLY A 564 -3.03 -15.73 -19.66
C GLY A 564 -3.47 -16.65 -18.51
N GLY A 565 -4.77 -16.73 -18.25
CA GLY A 565 -5.33 -17.71 -17.32
C GLY A 565 -5.44 -19.09 -17.94
N GLY A 566 -5.26 -20.14 -17.14
CA GLY A 566 -5.46 -21.53 -17.55
C GLY A 566 -6.94 -21.92 -17.59
N GLY A 567 -7.28 -22.91 -18.41
CA GLY A 567 -8.64 -23.46 -18.49
C GLY A 567 -9.04 -24.24 -17.24
N GLY A 568 -10.33 -24.22 -16.93
CA GLY A 568 -10.91 -25.05 -15.88
C GLY A 568 -11.33 -26.44 -16.37
N GLU A 569 -12.14 -27.12 -15.56
CA GLU A 569 -12.75 -28.41 -15.89
C GLU A 569 -14.23 -28.37 -15.52
N SER A 570 -15.10 -28.47 -16.53
CA SER A 570 -16.54 -28.35 -16.34
C SER A 570 -17.16 -29.52 -15.59
N ALA A 571 -16.65 -30.74 -15.81
CA ALA A 571 -17.21 -31.96 -15.23
C ALA A 571 -17.04 -32.04 -13.70
N SER A 572 -15.92 -31.53 -13.18
CA SER A 572 -15.61 -31.53 -11.74
C SER A 572 -15.84 -30.17 -11.07
N GLY A 573 -16.07 -29.12 -11.85
CA GLY A 573 -16.19 -27.75 -11.36
C GLY A 573 -14.87 -27.11 -10.96
N ASN A 574 -13.73 -27.73 -11.29
CA ASN A 574 -12.42 -27.22 -10.92
C ASN A 574 -12.07 -25.98 -11.74
N SER A 575 -11.51 -24.97 -11.07
CA SER A 575 -11.07 -23.73 -11.73
C SER A 575 -9.61 -23.80 -12.14
N GLY A 576 -9.28 -23.25 -13.31
CA GLY A 576 -7.92 -23.03 -13.76
C GLY A 576 -7.23 -21.92 -12.96
N ALA A 577 -5.90 -21.88 -13.05
CA ALA A 577 -5.13 -20.86 -12.34
C ALA A 577 -4.99 -19.55 -13.13
N TRP A 578 -4.74 -18.47 -12.40
CA TRP A 578 -4.59 -17.12 -12.92
C TRP A 578 -3.18 -16.91 -13.47
N GLY A 579 -3.03 -16.07 -14.49
CA GLY A 579 -1.73 -15.73 -15.07
C GLY A 579 -0.84 -14.90 -14.13
N GLY A 580 0.41 -14.65 -14.51
CA GLY A 580 1.35 -13.80 -13.78
C GLY A 580 1.18 -12.30 -14.09
N GLY A 581 1.58 -11.43 -13.16
CA GLY A 581 1.39 -9.98 -13.27
C GLY A 581 2.38 -9.23 -14.16
N VAL A 582 2.27 -7.90 -14.18
CA VAL A 582 3.10 -7.00 -14.99
C VAL A 582 3.92 -6.09 -14.08
N LEU A 583 5.23 -6.06 -14.32
CA LEU A 583 6.18 -5.19 -13.65
C LEU A 583 6.93 -4.31 -14.66
N ARG A 584 6.88 -2.99 -14.46
CA ARG A 584 7.70 -2.01 -15.15
C ARG A 584 8.63 -1.31 -14.16
N ILE A 585 9.93 -1.29 -14.44
CA ILE A 585 10.93 -0.58 -13.66
C ILE A 585 11.67 0.40 -14.58
N GLU A 586 11.77 1.66 -14.15
CA GLU A 586 12.49 2.74 -14.83
C GLU A 586 13.39 3.47 -13.85
N LEU A 587 14.67 3.10 -13.85
CA LEU A 587 15.70 3.66 -12.98
C LEU A 587 16.71 4.47 -13.79
N THR A 588 17.10 5.63 -13.26
CA THR A 588 18.20 6.42 -13.83
C THR A 588 19.58 5.90 -13.39
N GLY A 589 19.64 5.14 -12.29
CA GLY A 589 20.83 4.55 -11.70
C GLY A 589 20.76 3.02 -11.64
N ALA A 590 21.03 2.43 -10.49
CA ALA A 590 21.23 0.99 -10.34
C ALA A 590 19.98 0.23 -9.82
N LEU A 591 19.73 -0.95 -10.39
CA LEU A 591 18.92 -2.01 -9.79
C LEU A 591 19.87 -3.06 -9.17
N ILE A 592 19.91 -3.16 -7.85
CA ILE A 592 20.65 -4.20 -7.12
C ILE A 592 19.66 -5.23 -6.59
N ASN A 593 19.70 -6.45 -7.14
CA ASN A 593 18.82 -7.55 -6.75
C ASN A 593 19.62 -8.74 -6.20
N ASP A 594 19.47 -8.98 -4.90
CA ASP A 594 19.90 -10.20 -4.22
C ASP A 594 18.72 -11.12 -3.89
N GLY A 595 17.48 -10.63 -4.04
CA GLY A 595 16.21 -11.27 -3.68
C GLY A 595 15.46 -11.90 -4.84
N SER A 596 14.13 -11.76 -4.87
CA SER A 596 13.30 -12.37 -5.91
C SER A 596 12.27 -11.39 -6.48
N PHE A 597 12.16 -11.37 -7.81
CA PHE A 597 11.06 -10.79 -8.55
C PHE A 597 10.21 -11.93 -9.13
N ASP A 598 8.99 -12.10 -8.65
CA ASP A 598 8.14 -13.25 -8.98
C ASP A 598 6.84 -12.81 -9.68
N MET A 599 6.80 -12.98 -11.00
CA MET A 599 5.67 -12.74 -11.90
C MET A 599 5.18 -14.06 -12.51
N ARG A 600 5.32 -15.19 -11.82
CA ARG A 600 4.91 -16.50 -12.36
C ARG A 600 3.39 -16.66 -12.47
N GLY A 601 2.98 -17.52 -13.40
CA GLY A 601 1.61 -18.02 -13.47
C GLY A 601 1.26 -18.89 -12.28
N GLY A 602 -0.04 -18.94 -11.93
CA GLY A 602 -0.52 -19.75 -10.83
C GLY A 602 -0.41 -21.24 -11.08
N TYR A 603 -0.01 -21.97 -10.04
CA TYR A 603 -0.10 -23.43 -10.01
C TYR A 603 -1.52 -23.88 -9.64
N VAL A 604 -1.81 -25.14 -9.95
CA VAL A 604 -3.06 -25.82 -9.57
C VAL A 604 -2.72 -27.12 -8.84
N THR A 605 -3.63 -27.55 -7.97
CA THR A 605 -3.55 -28.83 -7.25
C THR A 605 -4.69 -29.77 -7.63
N ALA A 606 -5.56 -29.34 -8.55
CA ALA A 606 -6.69 -30.11 -9.05
C ALA A 606 -6.32 -30.86 -10.33
N ASP A 607 -7.08 -31.90 -10.64
CA ASP A 607 -6.91 -32.69 -11.87
C ASP A 607 -7.62 -32.04 -13.06
N ASN A 608 -7.14 -32.37 -14.27
CA ASN A 608 -7.69 -31.89 -15.54
C ASN A 608 -7.82 -30.36 -15.66
N VAL A 609 -6.92 -29.58 -15.07
CA VAL A 609 -6.97 -28.12 -15.15
C VAL A 609 -5.71 -27.51 -15.75
N GLY A 610 -5.88 -26.34 -16.33
CA GLY A 610 -4.81 -25.51 -16.84
C GLY A 610 -4.21 -24.62 -15.76
N THR A 611 -2.88 -24.54 -15.74
CA THR A 611 -2.16 -23.55 -14.94
C THR A 611 -2.04 -22.21 -15.66
N GLY A 612 -1.76 -21.13 -14.93
CA GLY A 612 -1.63 -19.79 -15.52
C GLY A 612 -0.31 -19.60 -16.26
N ALA A 613 -0.26 -18.72 -17.25
CA ALA A 613 0.97 -18.32 -17.93
C ALA A 613 1.81 -17.36 -17.07
N GLY A 614 3.11 -17.29 -17.34
CA GLY A 614 3.99 -16.27 -16.77
C GLY A 614 3.59 -14.85 -17.18
N GLY A 615 4.04 -13.86 -16.40
CA GLY A 615 3.75 -12.44 -16.60
C GLY A 615 4.77 -11.68 -17.43
N SER A 616 4.79 -10.35 -17.28
CA SER A 616 5.72 -9.45 -17.96
C SER A 616 6.65 -8.74 -16.98
N ILE A 617 7.95 -8.70 -17.29
CA ILE A 617 8.97 -7.92 -16.58
C ILE A 617 9.66 -6.99 -17.58
N TRP A 618 9.59 -5.69 -17.37
CA TRP A 618 10.24 -4.70 -18.22
C TRP A 618 11.12 -3.75 -17.39
N ILE A 619 12.43 -3.88 -17.51
CA ILE A 619 13.41 -3.13 -16.71
C ILE A 619 14.21 -2.18 -17.60
N THR A 620 14.29 -0.92 -17.18
CA THR A 620 15.24 0.07 -17.67
C THR A 620 16.05 0.56 -16.48
N ALA A 621 17.38 0.45 -16.53
CA ALA A 621 18.30 0.90 -15.48
C ALA A 621 19.65 1.28 -16.10
N ASP A 622 20.47 2.10 -15.45
CA ASP A 622 21.87 2.27 -15.88
C ASP A 622 22.67 0.97 -15.62
N THR A 623 22.60 0.46 -14.40
CA THR A 623 23.30 -0.76 -14.00
C THR A 623 22.32 -1.76 -13.39
N ILE A 624 22.39 -3.03 -13.80
CA ILE A 624 21.66 -4.14 -13.15
C ILE A 624 22.68 -5.03 -12.45
N GLY A 625 22.49 -5.32 -11.17
CA GLY A 625 23.51 -6.01 -10.39
C GLY A 625 23.03 -6.67 -9.12
N ASN A 626 23.99 -7.04 -8.28
CA ASN A 626 23.81 -7.66 -6.98
C ASN A 626 24.88 -7.16 -5.98
N THR A 627 24.72 -7.56 -4.73
CA THR A 627 25.73 -7.42 -3.69
C THR A 627 26.65 -8.64 -3.70
N ALA A 628 27.91 -8.42 -4.12
CA ALA A 628 29.04 -9.35 -3.92
C ALA A 628 28.82 -10.82 -4.36
N GLY A 629 28.04 -11.06 -5.42
CA GLY A 629 27.98 -12.35 -6.13
C GLY A 629 26.74 -13.21 -5.89
N ASN A 630 25.79 -12.79 -5.04
CA ASN A 630 24.52 -13.49 -4.88
C ASN A 630 23.44 -12.87 -5.75
N TRP A 631 23.29 -13.32 -6.98
CA TRP A 631 22.23 -12.84 -7.88
C TRP A 631 20.86 -13.29 -7.39
N GLY A 632 19.96 -12.33 -7.27
CA GLY A 632 18.54 -12.59 -7.13
C GLY A 632 17.87 -12.98 -8.44
N ASP A 633 16.73 -13.66 -8.33
CA ASP A 633 15.98 -14.19 -9.47
C ASP A 633 14.95 -13.20 -10.02
N PHE A 634 14.74 -13.24 -11.34
CA PHE A 634 13.66 -12.58 -12.06
C PHE A 634 12.84 -13.63 -12.78
N SER A 635 11.63 -13.92 -12.31
CA SER A 635 10.85 -15.05 -12.76
C SER A 635 9.50 -14.64 -13.37
N ALA A 636 9.32 -14.98 -14.63
CA ALA A 636 8.07 -14.88 -15.38
C ALA A 636 7.72 -16.26 -15.96
N THR A 637 7.88 -17.34 -15.19
CA THR A 637 7.61 -18.70 -15.69
C THR A 637 6.12 -19.01 -15.69
N GLY A 638 5.72 -19.97 -16.53
CA GLY A 638 4.40 -20.58 -16.44
C GLY A 638 4.17 -21.28 -15.10
N GLY A 639 2.91 -21.40 -14.70
CA GLY A 639 2.48 -22.17 -13.53
C GLY A 639 2.68 -23.68 -13.74
N TYR A 640 2.84 -24.41 -12.64
CA TYR A 640 3.15 -25.84 -12.66
C TYR A 640 2.05 -26.69 -12.02
N THR A 641 2.08 -28.00 -12.24
CA THR A 641 1.17 -28.98 -11.61
C THR A 641 1.94 -29.94 -10.71
N LEU A 642 1.29 -30.49 -9.67
CA LEU A 642 1.90 -31.43 -8.72
C LEU A 642 1.11 -32.74 -8.67
N ASN A 643 1.57 -33.77 -9.40
CA ASN A 643 0.94 -35.10 -9.42
C ASN A 643 -0.53 -35.11 -9.88
N ASN A 644 -0.90 -34.21 -10.79
CA ASN A 644 -2.28 -34.08 -11.28
C ASN A 644 -2.41 -34.64 -12.71
N PRO A 645 -3.09 -35.79 -12.91
CA PRO A 645 -3.37 -36.30 -14.24
C PRO A 645 -4.19 -35.29 -15.07
N GLY A 646 -3.94 -35.30 -16.39
CA GLY A 646 -4.66 -34.48 -17.37
C GLY A 646 -4.39 -32.98 -17.33
N SER A 647 -3.67 -32.49 -16.32
CA SER A 647 -3.42 -31.05 -16.14
C SER A 647 -2.24 -30.55 -16.97
N SER A 648 -2.26 -29.27 -17.35
CA SER A 648 -1.26 -28.69 -18.27
C SER A 648 -0.51 -27.51 -17.66
N GLY A 649 0.77 -27.40 -18.03
CA GLY A 649 1.66 -26.30 -17.62
C GLY A 649 1.41 -25.02 -18.43
N GLY A 650 1.55 -23.85 -17.82
CA GLY A 650 1.32 -22.56 -18.46
C GLY A 650 2.50 -22.16 -19.36
N GLY A 651 2.26 -21.31 -20.36
CA GLY A 651 3.32 -20.72 -21.17
C GLY A 651 4.23 -19.79 -20.35
N GLY A 652 5.51 -19.74 -20.69
CA GLY A 652 6.47 -18.83 -20.06
C GLY A 652 6.38 -17.41 -20.61
N GLY A 653 6.49 -16.41 -19.74
CA GLY A 653 6.16 -15.01 -20.05
C GLY A 653 7.23 -14.20 -20.78
N ARG A 654 7.25 -12.88 -20.55
CA ARG A 654 8.13 -11.94 -21.26
C ARG A 654 9.03 -11.16 -20.30
N ILE A 655 10.32 -11.11 -20.60
CA ILE A 655 11.29 -10.29 -19.87
C ILE A 655 12.03 -9.39 -20.86
N ALA A 656 12.11 -8.10 -20.59
CA ALA A 656 12.90 -7.15 -21.39
C ALA A 656 13.78 -6.26 -20.50
N LEU A 657 15.06 -6.15 -20.86
CA LEU A 657 16.09 -5.42 -20.12
C LEU A 657 16.73 -4.37 -21.02
N TYR A 658 16.76 -3.12 -20.55
CA TYR A 658 17.45 -2.00 -21.17
C TYR A 658 18.45 -1.44 -20.17
N TYR A 659 19.75 -1.63 -20.43
CA TYR A 659 20.79 -1.35 -19.44
C TYR A 659 22.08 -0.80 -20.06
N ARG A 660 22.93 -0.11 -19.29
CA ARG A 660 24.29 0.22 -19.75
C ARG A 660 25.24 -0.94 -19.46
N ALA A 661 25.21 -1.48 -18.24
CA ALA A 661 26.08 -2.59 -17.82
C ALA A 661 25.41 -3.52 -16.78
N PHE A 662 25.91 -4.74 -16.67
CA PHE A 662 25.68 -5.61 -15.51
C PHE A 662 26.83 -5.48 -14.51
N THR A 663 26.59 -5.71 -13.22
CA THR A 663 27.70 -5.93 -12.27
C THR A 663 28.29 -7.34 -12.45
N GLY A 664 29.58 -7.48 -12.70
CA GLY A 664 30.22 -8.78 -12.91
C GLY A 664 29.97 -9.39 -14.29
N THR A 665 30.19 -10.69 -14.44
CA THR A 665 29.94 -11.41 -15.71
C THR A 665 28.44 -11.53 -15.94
N MET A 666 27.99 -11.35 -17.20
CA MET A 666 26.56 -11.39 -17.57
C MET A 666 25.85 -12.63 -16.99
N ALA A 667 24.89 -12.41 -16.09
CA ALA A 667 24.23 -13.46 -15.32
C ALA A 667 22.79 -13.71 -15.80
N LEU A 668 22.62 -13.93 -17.10
CA LEU A 668 21.30 -14.18 -17.69
C LEU A 668 20.60 -15.46 -17.18
N ASN A 669 21.32 -16.32 -16.45
CA ASN A 669 20.77 -17.52 -15.82
C ASN A 669 19.80 -17.23 -14.67
N HIS A 670 19.65 -15.96 -14.25
CA HIS A 670 18.68 -15.53 -13.23
C HIS A 670 17.39 -14.92 -13.83
N PHE A 671 17.24 -14.92 -15.15
CA PHE A 671 16.03 -14.44 -15.82
C PHE A 671 15.24 -15.62 -16.39
N TYR A 672 14.23 -16.05 -15.66
CA TYR A 672 13.45 -17.25 -15.96
C TYR A 672 12.15 -16.90 -16.67
N ALA A 673 12.07 -17.21 -17.95
CA ALA A 673 10.83 -17.13 -18.72
C ALA A 673 10.38 -18.51 -19.21
N SER A 674 10.72 -19.60 -18.53
CA SER A 674 10.37 -20.96 -18.99
C SER A 674 8.88 -21.28 -18.89
N GLY A 675 8.45 -22.26 -19.68
CA GLY A 675 7.12 -22.83 -19.56
C GLY A 675 6.97 -23.66 -18.28
N GLY A 676 5.73 -23.79 -17.84
CA GLY A 676 5.33 -24.51 -16.65
C GLY A 676 5.42 -26.02 -16.79
N TYR A 677 5.79 -26.68 -15.71
CA TYR A 677 5.87 -28.15 -15.62
C TYR A 677 4.47 -28.78 -15.52
N SER A 678 4.29 -29.93 -16.18
CA SER A 678 3.13 -30.80 -15.96
C SER A 678 3.55 -32.24 -15.71
N SER A 679 3.03 -32.85 -14.64
CA SER A 679 3.23 -34.28 -14.37
C SER A 679 2.69 -35.21 -15.47
N SER A 680 1.82 -34.71 -16.35
CA SER A 680 1.26 -35.45 -17.49
C SER A 680 2.03 -35.28 -18.80
N GLY A 681 3.14 -34.53 -18.81
CA GLY A 681 3.94 -34.28 -20.02
C GLY A 681 3.43 -33.12 -20.89
N TYR A 682 2.33 -32.47 -20.52
CA TYR A 682 1.74 -31.31 -21.22
C TYR A 682 2.32 -29.99 -20.73
N TRP A 683 3.62 -29.80 -20.95
CA TRP A 683 4.36 -28.66 -20.42
C TRP A 683 4.15 -27.45 -21.32
N GLY A 684 4.22 -26.25 -20.75
CA GLY A 684 4.15 -25.02 -21.54
C GLY A 684 5.44 -24.76 -22.32
N GLY A 685 5.32 -24.01 -23.40
CA GLY A 685 6.44 -23.45 -24.15
C GLY A 685 7.15 -22.35 -23.38
N ALA A 686 8.45 -22.20 -23.65
CA ALA A 686 9.23 -21.10 -23.12
C ALA A 686 8.68 -19.74 -23.59
N GLY A 687 8.94 -18.73 -22.79
CA GLY A 687 8.83 -17.34 -23.12
C GLY A 687 10.12 -16.79 -23.69
N THR A 688 10.35 -15.51 -23.46
CA THR A 688 11.51 -14.80 -24.04
C THR A 688 12.14 -13.82 -23.07
N VAL A 689 13.46 -13.72 -23.16
CA VAL A 689 14.24 -12.64 -22.54
C VAL A 689 14.89 -11.79 -23.64
N TYR A 690 14.61 -10.49 -23.66
CA TYR A 690 15.26 -9.51 -24.53
C TYR A 690 16.21 -8.65 -23.72
N ALA A 691 17.46 -8.50 -24.17
CA ALA A 691 18.48 -7.74 -23.45
C ALA A 691 19.19 -6.77 -24.41
N LYS A 692 19.02 -5.47 -24.20
CA LYS A 692 19.60 -4.42 -25.04
C LYS A 692 20.46 -3.48 -24.22
N THR A 693 21.70 -3.27 -24.65
CA THR A 693 22.53 -2.22 -24.06
C THR A 693 22.12 -0.84 -24.58
N THR A 694 22.32 0.21 -23.78
CA THR A 694 22.03 1.60 -24.18
C THR A 694 22.89 2.04 -25.37
N ALA A 695 24.10 1.48 -25.53
CA ALA A 695 25.01 1.76 -26.64
C ALA A 695 24.69 0.98 -27.94
N ALA A 696 23.99 -0.16 -27.86
CA ALA A 696 23.70 -0.98 -29.02
C ALA A 696 22.46 -0.48 -29.79
N ALA A 697 22.48 -0.62 -31.12
CA ALA A 697 21.31 -0.34 -31.96
C ALA A 697 20.21 -1.39 -31.75
N TYR A 698 20.59 -2.66 -31.59
CA TYR A 698 19.71 -3.81 -31.38
C TYR A 698 20.14 -4.61 -30.15
N GLY A 699 19.25 -5.45 -29.63
CA GLY A 699 19.51 -6.30 -28.46
C GLY A 699 19.65 -7.78 -28.80
N ASP A 700 20.02 -8.56 -27.80
CA ASP A 700 20.04 -10.02 -27.83
C ASP A 700 18.68 -10.59 -27.40
N LEU A 701 18.29 -11.72 -28.01
CA LEU A 701 17.04 -12.42 -27.71
C LEU A 701 17.34 -13.85 -27.28
N TYR A 702 16.74 -14.28 -26.17
CA TYR A 702 16.93 -15.61 -25.58
C TYR A 702 15.60 -16.36 -25.49
N PHE A 703 15.63 -17.61 -25.94
CA PHE A 703 14.65 -18.64 -25.69
C PHE A 703 15.33 -19.69 -24.82
N ASP A 704 14.85 -19.85 -23.60
CA ASP A 704 15.42 -20.79 -22.64
C ASP A 704 14.31 -21.47 -21.85
N ASN A 705 14.25 -22.79 -21.95
CA ASN A 705 13.31 -23.59 -21.17
C ASN A 705 13.98 -24.28 -19.97
N PHE A 706 15.26 -24.00 -19.67
CA PHE A 706 15.98 -24.53 -18.52
C PHE A 706 15.94 -26.07 -18.42
N ASP A 707 16.10 -26.72 -19.57
CA ASP A 707 16.06 -28.19 -19.76
C ASP A 707 14.72 -28.86 -19.44
N ASN A 708 13.66 -28.07 -19.34
CA ASN A 708 12.30 -28.57 -19.25
C ASN A 708 11.90 -29.31 -20.55
N ALA A 709 11.63 -30.62 -20.44
CA ALA A 709 11.30 -31.52 -21.54
C ALA A 709 9.82 -31.95 -21.46
N GLY A 710 9.02 -31.55 -22.44
CA GLY A 710 7.61 -31.88 -22.54
C GLY A 710 7.12 -31.90 -23.99
N ASN A 711 5.86 -32.26 -24.19
CA ASN A 711 5.30 -32.51 -25.52
C ASN A 711 4.79 -31.25 -26.23
N TYR A 712 4.71 -30.09 -25.55
CA TYR A 712 4.04 -28.87 -26.04
C TYR A 712 4.88 -27.58 -25.85
N LEU A 713 6.15 -27.61 -26.25
CA LEU A 713 7.16 -26.60 -25.90
C LEU A 713 7.30 -25.40 -26.86
N GLN A 714 6.26 -25.07 -27.62
CA GLN A 714 6.40 -24.12 -28.72
C GLN A 714 6.35 -22.65 -28.26
N THR A 715 7.33 -21.88 -28.71
CA THR A 715 7.35 -20.41 -28.61
C THR A 715 7.15 -19.82 -30.01
N PRO A 716 6.00 -19.23 -30.34
CA PRO A 716 5.79 -18.66 -31.67
C PRO A 716 6.64 -17.40 -31.88
N PHE A 717 7.25 -17.25 -33.04
CA PHE A 717 8.12 -16.14 -33.38
C PHE A 717 8.11 -15.86 -34.90
N PRO A 718 8.06 -14.60 -35.38
CA PRO A 718 7.95 -13.36 -34.62
C PRO A 718 6.53 -13.14 -34.08
N GLN A 719 6.41 -12.54 -32.90
CA GLN A 719 5.12 -12.11 -32.33
C GLN A 719 4.88 -10.59 -32.45
N ASP A 720 5.93 -9.78 -32.55
CA ASP A 720 5.81 -8.33 -32.75
C ASP A 720 5.64 -8.00 -34.24
N ALA A 721 4.81 -7.00 -34.55
CA ALA A 721 4.56 -6.55 -35.91
C ALA A 721 5.78 -5.82 -36.53
N GLY A 722 5.94 -5.93 -37.85
CA GLY A 722 7.03 -5.29 -38.58
C GLY A 722 8.36 -6.05 -38.54
N ASN A 723 9.35 -5.54 -39.26
CA ASN A 723 10.65 -6.16 -39.39
C ASN A 723 11.44 -6.03 -38.07
N GLN A 724 11.99 -7.14 -37.60
CA GLN A 724 12.73 -7.20 -36.33
C GLN A 724 14.20 -7.50 -36.56
N THR A 725 15.09 -6.76 -35.90
CA THR A 725 16.53 -6.95 -35.99
C THR A 725 17.11 -7.17 -34.60
N PHE A 726 17.95 -8.19 -34.46
CA PHE A 726 18.64 -8.57 -33.23
C PHE A 726 20.15 -8.62 -33.46
N VAL A 727 20.93 -8.47 -32.39
CA VAL A 727 22.37 -8.77 -32.47
C VAL A 727 22.53 -10.28 -32.48
N ASN A 728 22.14 -10.95 -31.39
CA ASN A 728 22.16 -12.40 -31.29
C ASN A 728 20.79 -12.98 -30.95
N ILE A 729 20.49 -14.17 -31.49
CA ILE A 729 19.37 -15.01 -31.04
C ILE A 729 19.93 -16.31 -30.44
N PHE A 730 19.52 -16.63 -29.22
CA PHE A 730 19.93 -17.83 -28.50
C PHE A 730 18.72 -18.73 -28.26
N VAL A 731 18.84 -20.00 -28.67
CA VAL A 731 17.83 -21.05 -28.43
C VAL A 731 18.49 -22.16 -27.64
N ARG A 732 18.08 -22.38 -26.39
CA ARG A 732 18.77 -23.27 -25.45
C ARG A 732 17.83 -23.95 -24.46
N GLY A 733 18.36 -24.88 -23.67
CA GLY A 733 17.65 -25.49 -22.55
C GLY A 733 16.34 -26.16 -22.95
N LYS A 734 16.30 -26.89 -24.07
CA LYS A 734 15.10 -27.54 -24.65
C LYS A 734 13.96 -26.61 -25.07
N SER A 735 14.21 -25.32 -25.30
CA SER A 735 13.22 -24.45 -25.94
C SER A 735 12.96 -24.88 -27.39
N THR A 736 11.70 -24.86 -27.84
CA THR A 736 11.32 -25.03 -29.24
C THR A 736 10.74 -23.73 -29.79
N VAL A 737 11.41 -23.10 -30.76
CA VAL A 737 10.90 -21.89 -31.42
C VAL A 737 10.11 -22.30 -32.66
N LYS A 738 8.84 -21.88 -32.74
CA LYS A 738 7.97 -22.09 -33.91
C LYS A 738 7.95 -20.84 -34.76
N MET A 739 8.47 -20.94 -35.97
CA MET A 739 8.43 -19.81 -36.90
C MET A 739 7.01 -19.61 -37.44
N LEU A 740 6.45 -18.42 -37.25
CA LEU A 740 5.15 -18.03 -37.81
C LEU A 740 5.33 -17.50 -39.23
N SER A 741 4.45 -17.90 -40.16
CA SER A 741 4.37 -17.28 -41.48
C SER A 741 3.82 -15.86 -41.31
N THR A 742 4.71 -14.87 -41.38
CA THR A 742 4.36 -13.45 -41.26
C THR A 742 4.89 -12.68 -42.45
N THR A 743 4.32 -11.50 -42.74
CA THR A 743 4.88 -10.54 -43.71
C THR A 743 6.11 -9.80 -43.18
N SER A 744 6.51 -10.07 -41.93
CA SER A 744 7.63 -9.44 -41.24
C SER A 744 8.94 -10.21 -41.49
N SER A 745 10.03 -9.50 -41.79
CA SER A 745 11.38 -10.11 -41.83
C SER A 745 12.04 -10.11 -40.47
N ILE A 746 12.70 -11.22 -40.10
CA ILE A 746 13.61 -11.28 -38.95
C ILE A 746 15.05 -11.26 -39.45
N SER A 747 15.89 -10.43 -38.84
CA SER A 747 17.33 -10.38 -39.09
C SER A 747 18.10 -10.50 -37.77
N ALA A 748 19.19 -11.26 -37.76
CA ALA A 748 20.12 -11.33 -36.64
C ALA A 748 21.55 -11.38 -37.16
N THR A 749 22.50 -10.80 -36.40
CA THR A 749 23.92 -10.89 -36.76
C THR A 749 24.43 -12.32 -36.54
N ASN A 750 24.06 -12.94 -35.40
CA ASN A 750 24.32 -14.34 -35.12
C ASN A 750 23.06 -15.04 -34.60
N THR A 751 22.90 -16.31 -34.93
CA THR A 751 21.94 -17.20 -34.28
C THR A 751 22.67 -18.43 -33.75
N THR A 752 22.48 -18.74 -32.46
CA THR A 752 23.10 -19.87 -31.77
C THR A 752 22.03 -20.79 -31.20
N VAL A 753 22.08 -22.06 -31.61
CA VAL A 753 21.24 -23.13 -31.05
C VAL A 753 22.16 -24.09 -30.29
N ASN A 754 22.02 -24.13 -28.96
CA ASN A 754 22.84 -24.96 -28.07
C ASN A 754 22.14 -26.32 -27.82
N GLY A 755 22.91 -27.38 -27.58
CA GLY A 755 22.65 -28.80 -27.92
C GLY A 755 21.40 -29.52 -27.43
N THR A 756 20.45 -28.81 -26.82
CA THR A 756 19.11 -29.33 -26.51
C THR A 756 17.98 -28.45 -27.07
N GLY A 757 18.26 -27.26 -27.58
CA GLY A 757 17.29 -26.36 -28.22
C GLY A 757 16.91 -26.80 -29.64
N SER A 758 15.71 -26.38 -30.09
CA SER A 758 15.19 -26.69 -31.42
C SER A 758 14.49 -25.49 -32.07
N VAL A 759 14.59 -25.40 -33.40
CA VAL A 759 13.80 -24.46 -34.20
C VAL A 759 12.95 -25.28 -35.16
N LEU A 760 11.63 -25.12 -35.08
CA LEU A 760 10.64 -25.84 -35.86
C LEU A 760 10.04 -24.93 -36.94
N TYR A 761 10.13 -25.39 -38.19
CA TYR A 761 9.56 -24.75 -39.37
C TYR A 761 8.36 -25.54 -39.89
N ILE A 762 7.28 -24.86 -40.28
CA ILE A 762 6.13 -25.46 -40.97
C ILE A 762 5.78 -24.55 -42.17
N PRO A 763 6.16 -24.91 -43.42
CA PRO A 763 5.77 -24.16 -44.60
C PRO A 763 4.29 -24.35 -44.85
N THR A 764 3.52 -23.26 -44.85
CA THR A 764 2.06 -23.36 -45.00
C THR A 764 1.56 -23.35 -46.44
N ASN A 765 2.38 -23.12 -47.48
CA ASN A 765 1.93 -23.27 -48.87
C ASN A 765 3.11 -23.45 -49.85
N GLY A 766 3.00 -24.42 -50.76
CA GLY A 766 4.00 -24.77 -51.79
C GLY A 766 4.15 -23.76 -52.94
N GLY A 767 4.44 -22.50 -52.63
CA GLY A 767 4.82 -21.47 -53.61
C GLY A 767 6.29 -21.05 -53.43
N PRO A 768 7.05 -20.79 -54.51
CA PRO A 768 8.45 -20.41 -54.39
C PRO A 768 8.54 -18.94 -54.00
N GLY A 769 8.89 -18.68 -52.73
CA GLY A 769 9.51 -17.41 -52.36
C GLY A 769 8.83 -16.65 -51.23
N TYR A 770 8.91 -17.16 -50.00
CA TYR A 770 9.04 -16.34 -48.78
C TYR A 770 9.86 -17.14 -47.75
N GLY A 771 11.19 -17.09 -47.87
CA GLY A 771 12.12 -17.71 -46.93
C GLY A 771 12.69 -16.66 -45.98
N VAL A 772 12.76 -16.97 -44.69
CA VAL A 772 13.63 -16.26 -43.76
C VAL A 772 15.07 -16.57 -44.18
N TRP A 773 15.76 -15.58 -44.73
CA TRP A 773 17.19 -15.66 -44.99
C TRP A 773 17.94 -15.63 -43.65
N PHE A 774 18.10 -16.77 -42.98
CA PHE A 774 19.35 -16.96 -42.25
C PHE A 774 20.42 -17.06 -43.33
N ASN A 775 21.11 -15.96 -43.62
CA ASN A 775 22.18 -15.94 -44.60
C ASN A 775 23.12 -17.11 -44.27
N PRO A 776 23.57 -17.95 -45.21
CA PRO A 776 24.41 -19.12 -44.93
C PRO A 776 25.74 -18.83 -44.20
N GLY A 777 26.09 -17.54 -43.99
CA GLY A 777 27.16 -17.07 -43.10
C GLY A 777 26.74 -16.50 -41.73
N THR A 778 25.45 -16.53 -41.35
CA THR A 778 24.87 -15.91 -40.11
C THR A 778 24.41 -16.93 -39.05
N VAL A 779 24.35 -18.22 -39.38
CA VAL A 779 24.27 -19.31 -38.39
C VAL A 779 25.70 -19.65 -37.98
N SER A 780 26.24 -18.94 -36.97
CA SER A 780 27.66 -19.06 -36.66
C SER A 780 28.01 -20.32 -35.86
N THR A 781 27.05 -20.94 -35.18
CA THR A 781 27.25 -22.18 -34.39
C THR A 781 25.95 -22.96 -34.13
N VAL A 782 25.84 -24.19 -34.67
CA VAL A 782 24.93 -25.23 -34.16
C VAL A 782 25.81 -26.26 -33.46
N SER A 783 25.74 -26.31 -32.13
CA SER A 783 26.44 -27.34 -31.35
C SER A 783 25.39 -28.26 -30.75
N GLY A 784 25.11 -29.39 -31.42
CA GLY A 784 24.19 -30.44 -30.94
C GLY A 784 22.68 -30.17 -31.07
N GLY A 785 22.24 -29.02 -31.59
CA GLY A 785 20.81 -28.69 -31.78
C GLY A 785 20.21 -29.26 -33.08
N ILE A 786 18.88 -29.36 -33.17
CA ILE A 786 18.15 -29.86 -34.35
C ILE A 786 17.40 -28.69 -35.03
N ILE A 787 17.65 -28.49 -36.33
CA ILE A 787 16.82 -27.66 -37.22
C ILE A 787 16.07 -28.64 -38.11
N THR A 788 14.74 -28.66 -38.01
CA THR A 788 13.90 -29.57 -38.78
C THR A 788 13.10 -28.76 -39.80
N GLU A 789 13.39 -28.95 -41.09
CA GLU A 789 12.48 -28.58 -42.18
C GLU A 789 11.43 -29.69 -42.32
N TYR A 790 10.14 -29.35 -42.23
CA TYR A 790 9.02 -30.25 -42.53
C TYR A 790 8.41 -29.94 -43.88
#